data_AF-A0A6G7LPJ8-F1
#
_entry.id   AF-A0A6G7LPJ8-F1
#
_cell.length_a   1.000
_cell.length_b   1.000
_cell.length_c   1.000
_cell.angle_alpha   90.00
_cell.angle_beta   90.00
_cell.angle_gamma   90.00
#
_symmetry.space_group_name_H-M   'P 1'
#
loop_
_entity.id
_entity.type
_entity.pdbx_description
1 polymer ?
#
loop_
_entity_poly.entity_id
_entity_poly.type
_entity_poly.pdbx_seq_one_letter_code
_entity_poly.pdbx_strand_id
1 'polypeptide(L)'
;MFDTSTLAWAGALLLLLGELWALRNVQHLKKVLLFSTIAELGYALLGFGLANEAAEAGAILHLCFQMVMRLLVFISAWYLIRSRGSDSLQLLAGSGKRLPLLATLFGFGLFSVMGLSPFKGAYSKFLILYAAVEQGQWTLALIGTIASIIAAVYYLIIIQRVCLEQPNAEEKVTLVAPPQAKIVRGVIYALTAMTVFMSLDPEPFLHFALSLVTASTEVQVPQFDSPWHWLVLVPYIGGFILYGVGYFSARWRDALALVIAGITLSMAATVSGLDGISYLFGLVFALIALVVVIYSRAYIKHDPHANRYYFFLFLMTGSLLGVASAADFGNFYLFWELMTWTSYFLVIHEQTPAALKAGKKYFLMCASGAYIMHFGILVLHAQLGSFEMSVIAAGIQQLSPAIAWTVLISFIIGLGVKTGLVPMHSWLPDAHPVAPSSISAPMSSILTKAGVYGLAKVMFVIFGAGSLANMTSAVGGYSASFIVSLLGVITLLYGEIKALNETNLKRMLAYSTLAQVGEIAAVLGVGTYLATMGAMMHVMNHAIFKSLLFLAAGAIIYRGKSKTLSDLKGIGRKMPVTCTCFAIGLLSIMGLPPFSGFFSKFMMVYAVVQAGQLPLAIAILLGSVIGAVYYVRILRVVFFERYSGPEIAEAPAPMLFALLLLAGLVVLGGIFPQLSLHLAQPVAELFASRGGITPIAIPQIVMDWSPASLLAGIGAVLVYFIGKANSRRAGIAAVMVMALALAAVLFDAGRYDLLSFWFALLIAAVGVLNLMYSIGYMQHGHAQNRFFFFFVLMIGGLLGVTASHNLFNFFAFWEIMSSWTLYFVIIHEETEDSLNEGFKYFIFNFVGASCLFLGVVLLSVAAGSFDFAQIQQAALSMPLPTLAAGLGLALLGLLMKAAQLPFKIDFQMHPPTAPTPVSGYISAVLLKSGPWGVLKLFTVLGGMAVFGRLGSSAGMSTLLYVSAIIAAITLLYAGAMALIQTGIKRLLIYSTVSQLAYVLLGISLSSSLGISGGLMHFVNHMMLKNILFLAAGCILAQLHVESLDKLGGLGRKMPYTFGLFLFAGLSLSGIPPLNGFASKWLIYQAAFQSGHYLLGMSALISSLFTLAAVLKFAHVAFMGQPTAATEHVKEAPLSMLLPMFVLAFASVLVGIFPGLLLVPIANIIAVIGLGSIDVSWLGGLPSSGGWHPLTLTLMLSLLSLCGWWFYRLSNPKQVDIHVHSCGVTDLSSDERHVKASGLYEAPEKLIRTVLFQKKPA
;
A
#
# COMPACT_ATOMS: atom_id res chain seq x y z
N MET A 1 -14.46 -33.23 -59.56
CA MET A 1 -13.52 -32.50 -58.69
C MET A 1 -14.35 -31.54 -57.86
N PHE A 2 -14.35 -31.71 -56.53
CA PHE A 2 -14.96 -30.72 -55.64
C PHE A 2 -14.06 -29.47 -55.62
N ASP A 3 -14.67 -28.29 -55.65
CA ASP A 3 -13.97 -27.02 -55.46
C ASP A 3 -13.28 -27.03 -54.09
N THR A 4 -11.97 -26.86 -54.04
CA THR A 4 -11.16 -26.95 -52.82
C THR A 4 -11.66 -25.98 -51.74
N SER A 5 -12.14 -24.80 -52.13
CA SER A 5 -12.73 -23.82 -51.21
C SER A 5 -13.99 -24.35 -50.51
N THR A 6 -14.83 -25.12 -51.23
CA THR A 6 -16.03 -25.75 -50.66
C THR A 6 -15.67 -26.84 -49.64
N LEU A 7 -14.54 -27.53 -49.85
CA LEU A 7 -14.01 -28.52 -48.92
C LEU A 7 -13.55 -27.86 -47.62
N ALA A 8 -12.89 -26.70 -47.69
CA ALA A 8 -12.43 -25.96 -46.52
C ALA A 8 -13.60 -25.48 -45.64
N TRP A 9 -14.64 -24.91 -46.26
CA TRP A 9 -15.86 -24.47 -45.57
C TRP A 9 -16.68 -25.64 -45.02
N ALA A 10 -16.78 -26.75 -45.75
CA ALA A 10 -17.39 -27.97 -45.25
C ALA A 10 -16.64 -28.54 -44.03
N GLY A 11 -15.30 -28.54 -44.08
CA GLY A 11 -14.43 -28.90 -42.96
C GLY A 11 -14.64 -28.01 -41.74
N ALA A 12 -14.68 -26.68 -41.93
CA ALA A 12 -14.94 -25.72 -40.86
C ALA A 12 -16.33 -25.87 -40.22
N LEU A 13 -17.36 -26.11 -41.03
CA LEU A 13 -18.72 -26.36 -40.54
C LEU A 13 -18.78 -27.67 -39.73
N LEU A 14 -18.16 -28.73 -40.25
CA LEU A 14 -18.09 -30.04 -39.61
C LEU A 14 -17.30 -30.00 -38.29
N LEU A 15 -16.21 -29.21 -38.26
CA LEU A 15 -15.45 -28.89 -37.05
C LEU A 15 -16.36 -28.23 -36.00
N LEU A 16 -17.01 -27.11 -36.33
CA LEU A 16 -17.82 -26.36 -35.36
C LEU A 16 -19.04 -27.16 -34.87
N LEU A 17 -19.76 -27.82 -35.78
CA LEU A 17 -20.91 -28.66 -35.41
C LEU A 17 -20.48 -29.86 -34.57
N GLY A 18 -19.36 -30.50 -34.90
CA GLY A 18 -18.78 -31.59 -34.12
C GLY A 18 -18.47 -31.18 -32.68
N GLU A 19 -17.82 -30.03 -32.49
CA GLU A 19 -17.52 -29.48 -31.16
C GLU A 19 -18.78 -29.12 -30.36
N LEU A 20 -19.79 -28.52 -31.01
CA LEU A 20 -21.07 -28.19 -30.38
C LEU A 20 -21.86 -29.45 -29.99
N TRP A 21 -21.87 -30.48 -30.83
CA TRP A 21 -22.50 -31.76 -30.52
C TRP A 21 -21.76 -32.51 -29.40
N ALA A 22 -20.43 -32.45 -29.37
CA ALA A 22 -19.63 -32.95 -28.27
C ALA A 22 -19.99 -32.26 -26.94
N LEU A 23 -20.04 -30.92 -26.93
CA LEU A 23 -20.42 -30.15 -25.75
C LEU A 23 -21.85 -30.45 -25.27
N ARG A 24 -22.82 -30.52 -26.19
CA ARG A 24 -24.22 -30.86 -25.86
C ARG A 24 -24.36 -32.25 -25.24
N ASN A 25 -23.51 -33.19 -25.64
CA ASN A 25 -23.52 -34.58 -25.17
C ASN A 25 -22.49 -34.86 -24.07
N VAL A 26 -21.95 -33.84 -23.40
CA VAL A 26 -20.87 -33.97 -22.39
C VAL A 26 -21.14 -35.00 -21.28
N GLN A 27 -22.42 -35.32 -21.01
CA GLN A 27 -22.80 -36.31 -20.00
C GLN A 27 -22.49 -37.76 -20.42
N HIS A 28 -22.25 -38.05 -21.70
CA HIS A 28 -22.02 -39.41 -22.21
C HIS A 28 -20.67 -39.51 -22.94
N LEU A 29 -19.68 -40.14 -22.31
CA LEU A 29 -18.30 -40.13 -22.78
C LEU A 29 -18.16 -40.71 -24.20
N LYS A 30 -18.89 -41.78 -24.56
CA LYS A 30 -18.81 -42.37 -25.92
C LYS A 30 -19.24 -41.37 -26.99
N LYS A 31 -20.35 -40.66 -26.75
CA LYS A 31 -20.88 -39.67 -27.70
C LYS A 31 -19.92 -38.50 -27.86
N VAL A 32 -19.34 -38.00 -26.78
CA VAL A 32 -18.34 -36.92 -26.84
C VAL A 32 -17.12 -37.33 -27.64
N LEU A 33 -16.57 -38.52 -27.37
CA LEU A 33 -15.40 -39.00 -28.11
C LEU A 33 -15.70 -39.21 -29.59
N LEU A 34 -16.91 -39.66 -29.94
CA LEU A 34 -17.35 -39.76 -31.34
C LEU A 34 -17.44 -38.37 -32.00
N PHE A 35 -18.20 -37.44 -31.43
CA PHE A 35 -18.41 -36.11 -32.02
C PHE A 35 -17.14 -35.26 -32.06
N SER A 36 -16.28 -35.35 -31.04
CA SER A 36 -14.96 -34.69 -31.08
C SER A 36 -14.06 -35.30 -32.14
N THR A 37 -14.18 -36.59 -32.47
CA THR A 37 -13.40 -37.19 -33.56
C THR A 37 -13.89 -36.68 -34.92
N ILE A 38 -15.21 -36.53 -35.08
CA ILE A 38 -15.78 -35.86 -36.26
C ILE A 38 -15.23 -34.44 -36.36
N ALA A 39 -15.17 -33.70 -35.25
CA ALA A 39 -14.63 -32.34 -35.23
C ALA A 39 -13.17 -32.27 -35.73
N GLU A 40 -12.28 -33.15 -35.25
CA GLU A 40 -10.88 -33.18 -35.71
C GLU A 40 -10.72 -33.64 -37.17
N LEU A 41 -11.62 -34.51 -37.68
CA LEU A 41 -11.68 -34.77 -39.13
C LEU A 41 -12.04 -33.50 -39.91
N GLY A 42 -12.87 -32.63 -39.33
CA GLY A 42 -13.15 -31.29 -39.84
C GLY A 42 -11.89 -30.43 -39.94
N TYR A 43 -10.98 -30.51 -38.97
CA TYR A 43 -9.66 -29.85 -39.04
C TYR A 43 -8.81 -30.36 -40.20
N ALA A 44 -8.73 -31.67 -40.40
CA ALA A 44 -7.98 -32.24 -41.52
C ALA A 44 -8.58 -31.84 -42.88
N LEU A 45 -9.91 -31.88 -43.02
CA LEU A 45 -10.61 -31.43 -44.23
C LEU A 45 -10.44 -29.94 -44.49
N LEU A 46 -10.40 -29.12 -43.44
CA LEU A 46 -10.08 -27.70 -43.54
C LEU A 46 -8.68 -27.52 -44.13
N GLY A 47 -7.68 -28.24 -43.62
CA GLY A 47 -6.31 -28.19 -44.15
C GLY A 47 -6.19 -28.63 -45.60
N PHE A 48 -6.79 -29.76 -46.00
CA PHE A 48 -6.81 -30.19 -47.41
C PHE A 48 -7.58 -29.23 -48.33
N GLY A 49 -8.64 -28.60 -47.82
CA GLY A 49 -9.44 -27.64 -48.59
C GLY A 49 -8.72 -26.31 -48.87
N LEU A 50 -7.70 -25.96 -48.11
CA LEU A 50 -6.88 -24.77 -48.37
C LEU A 50 -5.93 -24.94 -49.56
N ALA A 51 -5.71 -26.16 -50.05
CA ALA A 51 -4.89 -26.46 -51.23
C ALA A 51 -3.51 -25.77 -51.22
N ASN A 52 -2.82 -25.83 -50.07
CA ASN A 52 -1.50 -25.26 -49.84
C ASN A 52 -0.62 -26.30 -49.14
N GLU A 53 0.64 -26.38 -49.53
CA GLU A 53 1.55 -27.44 -49.09
C GLU A 53 1.72 -27.50 -47.57
N ALA A 54 1.78 -26.35 -46.89
CA ALA A 54 1.86 -26.29 -45.42
C ALA A 54 0.52 -26.70 -44.77
N ALA A 55 -0.62 -26.36 -45.38
CA ALA A 55 -1.94 -26.77 -44.92
C ALA A 55 -2.17 -28.28 -45.05
N GLU A 56 -1.74 -28.86 -46.18
CA GLU A 56 -1.84 -30.28 -46.49
C GLU A 56 -0.88 -31.10 -45.61
N ALA A 57 0.37 -30.65 -45.45
CA ALA A 57 1.31 -31.26 -44.52
C ALA A 57 0.80 -31.16 -43.07
N GLY A 58 0.22 -30.02 -42.70
CA GLY A 58 -0.45 -29.81 -41.42
C GLY A 58 -1.62 -30.77 -41.21
N ALA A 59 -2.45 -31.01 -42.24
CA ALA A 59 -3.57 -31.95 -42.20
C ALA A 59 -3.11 -33.40 -42.01
N ILE A 60 -2.07 -33.83 -42.75
CA ILE A 60 -1.49 -35.18 -42.62
C ILE A 60 -0.85 -35.36 -41.24
N LEU A 61 -0.07 -34.37 -40.78
CA LEU A 61 0.52 -34.38 -39.44
C LEU A 61 -0.56 -34.40 -38.36
N HIS A 62 -1.67 -33.67 -38.56
CA HIS A 62 -2.83 -33.67 -37.68
C HIS A 62 -3.45 -35.06 -37.58
N LEU A 63 -3.68 -35.72 -38.71
CA LEU A 63 -4.19 -37.10 -38.73
C LEU A 63 -3.24 -38.07 -38.01
N CYS A 64 -1.93 -37.93 -38.20
CA CYS A 64 -0.93 -38.76 -37.52
C CYS A 64 -1.01 -38.60 -35.99
N PHE A 65 -1.00 -37.37 -35.48
CA PHE A 65 -1.14 -37.10 -34.04
C PHE A 65 -2.48 -37.60 -33.50
N GLN A 66 -3.59 -37.30 -34.18
CA GLN A 66 -4.92 -37.71 -33.74
C GLN A 66 -5.08 -39.22 -33.75
N MET A 67 -4.49 -39.95 -34.72
CA MET A 67 -4.54 -41.41 -34.75
C MET A 67 -3.92 -42.02 -33.49
N VAL A 68 -2.74 -41.58 -33.08
CA VAL A 68 -2.05 -42.10 -31.88
C VAL A 68 -2.73 -41.63 -30.60
N MET A 69 -2.96 -40.33 -30.46
CA MET A 69 -3.48 -39.72 -29.23
C MET A 69 -4.94 -40.10 -28.98
N ARG A 70 -5.79 -40.17 -30.01
CA ARG A 70 -7.18 -40.63 -29.83
C ARG A 70 -7.25 -42.12 -29.58
N LEU A 71 -6.39 -42.95 -30.19
CA LEU A 71 -6.37 -44.38 -29.88
C LEU A 71 -6.02 -44.61 -28.40
N LEU A 72 -5.07 -43.83 -27.86
CA LEU A 72 -4.77 -43.82 -26.42
C LEU A 72 -6.01 -43.46 -25.59
N VAL A 73 -6.72 -42.39 -25.96
CA VAL A 73 -7.94 -41.94 -25.26
C VAL A 73 -9.07 -42.97 -25.37
N PHE A 74 -9.33 -43.53 -26.56
CA PHE A 74 -10.40 -44.50 -26.81
C PHE A 74 -10.17 -45.80 -26.06
N ILE A 75 -8.96 -46.37 -26.11
CA ILE A 75 -8.66 -47.62 -25.42
C ILE A 75 -8.71 -47.41 -23.90
N SER A 76 -8.21 -46.26 -23.41
CA SER A 76 -8.30 -45.92 -21.99
C SER A 76 -9.75 -45.70 -21.54
N ALA A 77 -10.55 -44.98 -22.32
CA ALA A 77 -11.97 -44.76 -22.07
C ALA A 77 -12.76 -46.07 -22.12
N TRP A 78 -12.49 -46.94 -23.09
CA TRP A 78 -13.10 -48.26 -23.21
C TRP A 78 -12.88 -49.08 -21.95
N TYR A 79 -11.65 -49.09 -21.43
CA TYR A 79 -11.32 -49.78 -20.17
C TYR A 79 -12.09 -49.16 -19.00
N LEU A 80 -12.11 -47.83 -18.88
CA LEU A 80 -12.84 -47.13 -17.81
C LEU A 80 -14.34 -47.42 -17.86
N ILE A 81 -14.96 -47.35 -19.04
CA ILE A 81 -16.38 -47.65 -19.27
C ILE A 81 -16.70 -49.11 -18.94
N ARG A 82 -15.90 -50.06 -19.43
CA ARG A 82 -16.07 -51.50 -19.13
C ARG A 82 -15.96 -51.78 -17.64
N SER A 83 -15.05 -51.10 -16.95
CA SER A 83 -14.87 -51.26 -15.50
C SER A 83 -16.04 -50.74 -14.67
N ARG A 84 -16.86 -49.83 -15.22
CA ARG A 84 -18.04 -49.23 -14.54
C ARG A 84 -19.39 -49.68 -15.11
N GLY A 85 -19.42 -50.31 -16.28
CA GLY A 85 -20.64 -50.74 -16.97
C GLY A 85 -21.47 -49.60 -17.60
N SER A 86 -21.00 -48.34 -17.53
CA SER A 86 -21.71 -47.17 -18.07
C SER A 86 -20.72 -46.15 -18.66
N ASP A 87 -21.17 -45.42 -19.68
CA ASP A 87 -20.47 -44.28 -20.25
C ASP A 87 -20.94 -42.92 -19.72
N SER A 88 -21.88 -42.93 -18.76
CA SER A 88 -22.31 -41.71 -18.08
C SER A 88 -21.15 -41.10 -17.32
N LEU A 89 -20.89 -39.81 -17.57
CA LEU A 89 -19.80 -39.07 -16.92
C LEU A 89 -20.00 -38.97 -15.40
N GLN A 90 -21.26 -38.99 -14.93
CA GLN A 90 -21.58 -39.03 -13.50
C GLN A 90 -21.13 -40.35 -12.86
N LEU A 91 -21.35 -41.48 -13.54
CA LEU A 91 -20.90 -42.79 -13.06
C LEU A 91 -19.41 -43.00 -13.26
N LEU A 92 -18.78 -42.37 -14.25
CA LEU A 92 -17.33 -42.41 -14.42
C LEU A 92 -16.58 -41.49 -13.45
N ALA A 93 -17.27 -40.61 -12.73
CA ALA A 93 -16.65 -39.73 -11.76
C ALA A 93 -15.90 -40.52 -10.66
N GLY A 94 -14.75 -40.00 -10.24
CA GLY A 94 -13.91 -40.66 -9.23
C GLY A 94 -13.08 -41.85 -9.73
N SER A 95 -13.06 -42.10 -11.04
CA SER A 95 -12.19 -43.14 -11.63
C SER A 95 -10.71 -42.91 -11.33
N GLY A 96 -10.27 -41.66 -11.18
CA GLY A 96 -8.90 -41.30 -10.82
C GLY A 96 -8.42 -41.83 -9.47
N LYS A 97 -9.31 -42.06 -8.49
CA LYS A 97 -8.92 -42.72 -7.23
C LYS A 97 -8.90 -44.24 -7.35
N ARG A 98 -9.77 -44.80 -8.18
CA ARG A 98 -9.96 -46.26 -8.34
C ARG A 98 -8.93 -46.89 -9.27
N LEU A 99 -8.62 -46.21 -10.38
CA LEU A 99 -7.70 -46.63 -11.42
C LEU A 99 -6.73 -45.47 -11.75
N PRO A 100 -5.85 -45.08 -10.81
CA PRO A 100 -5.11 -43.82 -10.87
C PRO A 100 -4.21 -43.70 -12.09
N LEU A 101 -3.45 -44.75 -12.41
CA LEU A 101 -2.58 -44.75 -13.57
C LEU A 101 -3.37 -44.63 -14.88
N LEU A 102 -4.44 -45.42 -15.03
CA LEU A 102 -5.26 -45.42 -16.24
C LEU A 102 -5.98 -44.09 -16.44
N ALA A 103 -6.58 -43.52 -15.39
CA ALA A 103 -7.22 -42.22 -15.46
C ALA A 103 -6.21 -41.10 -15.76
N THR A 104 -4.99 -41.19 -15.23
CA THR A 104 -3.90 -40.25 -15.55
C THR A 104 -3.50 -40.33 -17.02
N LEU A 105 -3.36 -41.54 -17.58
CA LEU A 105 -3.04 -41.75 -18.99
C LEU A 105 -4.18 -41.32 -19.92
N PHE A 106 -5.43 -41.55 -19.51
CA PHE A 106 -6.62 -41.03 -20.18
C PHE A 106 -6.64 -39.49 -20.20
N GLY A 107 -6.40 -38.86 -19.04
CA GLY A 107 -6.32 -37.40 -18.93
C GLY A 107 -5.16 -36.82 -19.73
N PHE A 108 -3.98 -37.45 -19.70
CA PHE A 108 -2.82 -37.09 -20.52
C PHE A 108 -3.15 -37.18 -22.01
N GLY A 109 -3.81 -38.26 -22.44
CA GLY A 109 -4.28 -38.41 -23.82
C GLY A 109 -5.26 -37.31 -24.23
N LEU A 110 -6.23 -36.97 -23.38
CA LEU A 110 -7.18 -35.88 -23.65
C LEU A 110 -6.51 -34.51 -23.75
N PHE A 111 -5.60 -34.20 -22.83
CA PHE A 111 -4.80 -32.97 -22.91
C PHE A 111 -3.97 -32.96 -24.21
N SER A 112 -3.35 -34.09 -24.58
CA SER A 112 -2.53 -34.20 -25.80
C SER A 112 -3.36 -33.99 -27.07
N VAL A 113 -4.57 -34.57 -27.15
CA VAL A 113 -5.55 -34.33 -28.24
C VAL A 113 -5.93 -32.85 -28.34
N MET A 114 -6.08 -32.19 -27.19
CA MET A 114 -6.34 -30.75 -27.12
C MET A 114 -5.14 -29.91 -27.55
N GLY A 115 -3.94 -30.49 -27.66
CA GLY A 115 -2.70 -29.79 -28.00
C GLY A 115 -1.88 -29.34 -26.79
N LEU A 116 -2.31 -29.69 -25.57
CA LEU A 116 -1.57 -29.41 -24.34
C LEU A 116 -0.91 -30.69 -23.82
N SER A 117 0.40 -30.70 -23.64
CA SER A 117 1.05 -31.80 -22.95
C SER A 117 2.18 -31.27 -22.08
N PRO A 118 2.66 -32.00 -21.06
CA PRO A 118 3.90 -31.69 -20.36
C PRO A 118 5.14 -31.71 -21.27
N PHE A 119 4.99 -32.16 -22.52
CA PHE A 119 5.98 -32.18 -23.59
C PHE A 119 5.53 -31.18 -24.68
N LYS A 120 6.38 -30.84 -25.67
CA LYS A 120 5.99 -29.86 -26.70
C LYS A 120 4.66 -30.29 -27.35
N GLY A 121 3.69 -29.39 -27.45
CA GLY A 121 2.34 -29.73 -27.92
C GLY A 121 2.31 -30.11 -29.42
N ALA A 122 1.22 -30.75 -29.86
CA ALA A 122 0.99 -31.02 -31.28
C ALA A 122 0.65 -29.72 -32.04
N TYR A 123 1.61 -29.17 -32.79
CA TYR A 123 1.41 -27.92 -33.53
C TYR A 123 0.69 -28.08 -34.89
N SER A 124 0.16 -29.27 -35.20
CA SER A 124 -0.52 -29.51 -36.47
C SER A 124 -1.74 -28.61 -36.72
N LYS A 125 -2.51 -28.29 -35.67
CA LYS A 125 -3.60 -27.31 -35.73
C LYS A 125 -3.09 -25.91 -36.09
N PHE A 126 -1.86 -25.58 -35.67
CA PHE A 126 -1.24 -24.28 -35.91
C PHE A 126 -0.91 -24.12 -37.38
N LEU A 127 -0.34 -25.14 -38.03
CA LEU A 127 -0.05 -25.14 -39.47
C LEU A 127 -1.30 -24.91 -40.32
N ILE A 128 -2.41 -25.58 -39.96
CA ILE A 128 -3.68 -25.47 -40.68
C ILE A 128 -4.27 -24.06 -40.51
N LEU A 129 -4.33 -23.55 -39.28
CA LEU A 129 -4.84 -22.21 -39.00
C LEU A 129 -3.95 -21.12 -39.59
N TYR A 130 -2.63 -21.34 -39.59
CA TYR A 130 -1.65 -20.47 -40.22
C TYR A 130 -1.93 -20.31 -41.71
N ALA A 131 -2.03 -21.42 -42.44
CA ALA A 131 -2.28 -21.40 -43.88
C ALA A 131 -3.63 -20.73 -44.23
N ALA A 132 -4.64 -20.87 -43.36
CA ALA A 132 -5.90 -20.15 -43.51
C ALA A 132 -5.71 -18.62 -43.40
N VAL A 133 -4.92 -18.15 -42.43
CA VAL A 133 -4.64 -16.71 -42.27
C VAL A 133 -3.77 -16.18 -43.42
N GLU A 134 -2.75 -16.92 -43.84
CA GLU A 134 -1.85 -16.58 -44.94
C GLU A 134 -2.59 -16.36 -46.26
N GLN A 135 -3.58 -17.21 -46.57
CA GLN A 135 -4.42 -17.08 -47.77
C GLN A 135 -5.54 -16.02 -47.64
N GLY A 136 -5.60 -15.28 -46.52
CA GLY A 136 -6.66 -14.31 -46.28
C GLY A 136 -8.03 -14.92 -45.95
N GLN A 137 -8.08 -16.17 -45.50
CA GLN A 137 -9.30 -16.86 -45.03
C GLN A 137 -9.48 -16.72 -43.51
N TRP A 138 -9.47 -15.47 -43.02
CA TRP A 138 -9.52 -15.11 -41.58
C TRP A 138 -10.72 -15.71 -40.84
N THR A 139 -11.85 -15.86 -41.54
CA THR A 139 -13.09 -16.45 -41.01
C THR A 139 -12.91 -17.94 -40.68
N LEU A 140 -12.20 -18.70 -41.52
CA LEU A 140 -11.91 -20.12 -41.28
C LEU A 140 -11.00 -20.28 -40.06
N ALA A 141 -9.97 -19.45 -39.94
CA ALA A 141 -9.06 -19.43 -38.79
C ALA A 141 -9.80 -19.07 -37.48
N LEU A 142 -10.73 -18.11 -37.54
CA LEU A 142 -11.58 -17.73 -36.42
C LEU A 142 -12.50 -18.89 -35.98
N ILE A 143 -13.13 -19.58 -36.94
CA ILE A 143 -13.98 -20.76 -36.65
C ILE A 143 -13.16 -21.84 -35.94
N GLY A 144 -11.95 -22.14 -36.41
CA GLY A 144 -11.08 -23.11 -35.75
C GLY A 144 -10.66 -22.69 -34.35
N THR A 145 -10.39 -21.39 -34.15
CA THR A 145 -10.09 -20.84 -32.82
C THR A 145 -11.27 -21.00 -31.85
N ILE A 146 -12.49 -20.65 -32.28
CA ILE A 146 -13.72 -20.82 -31.49
C ILE A 146 -13.97 -22.30 -31.19
N ALA A 147 -13.81 -23.18 -32.18
CA ALA A 147 -13.94 -24.62 -32.03
C ALA A 147 -12.97 -25.16 -30.96
N SER A 148 -11.72 -24.69 -30.95
CA SER A 148 -10.71 -25.08 -29.95
C SER A 148 -11.07 -24.62 -28.53
N ILE A 149 -11.68 -23.43 -28.39
CA ILE A 149 -12.20 -22.95 -27.10
C ILE A 149 -13.34 -23.86 -26.61
N ILE A 150 -14.28 -24.22 -27.49
CA ILE A 150 -15.40 -25.13 -27.16
C ILE A 150 -14.85 -26.50 -26.75
N ALA A 151 -13.85 -27.01 -27.48
CA ALA A 151 -13.15 -28.26 -27.18
C ALA A 151 -12.55 -28.27 -25.76
N ALA A 152 -11.82 -27.20 -25.43
CA ALA A 152 -11.21 -27.04 -24.12
C ALA A 152 -12.23 -27.07 -22.96
N VAL A 153 -13.45 -26.54 -23.18
CA VAL A 153 -14.52 -26.56 -22.17
C VAL A 153 -14.90 -27.99 -21.79
N TYR A 154 -15.29 -28.83 -22.75
CA TYR A 154 -15.76 -30.18 -22.40
C TYR A 154 -14.61 -31.14 -22.07
N TYR A 155 -13.42 -30.99 -22.68
CA TYR A 155 -12.25 -31.81 -22.30
C TYR A 155 -11.89 -31.58 -20.83
N LEU A 156 -11.84 -30.32 -20.39
CA LEU A 156 -11.54 -30.00 -19.00
C LEU A 156 -12.61 -30.52 -18.04
N ILE A 157 -13.89 -30.45 -18.42
CA ILE A 157 -15.00 -31.02 -17.63
C ILE A 157 -14.81 -32.54 -17.47
N ILE A 158 -14.50 -33.25 -18.56
CA ILE A 158 -14.30 -34.70 -18.55
C ILE A 158 -13.09 -35.07 -17.70
N ILE A 159 -11.97 -34.36 -17.87
CA ILE A 159 -10.75 -34.59 -17.09
C ILE A 159 -11.03 -34.39 -15.60
N GLN A 160 -11.70 -33.30 -15.23
CA GLN A 160 -12.05 -33.05 -13.83
C GLN A 160 -12.94 -34.16 -13.27
N ARG A 161 -14.04 -34.51 -13.96
CA ARG A 161 -14.97 -35.54 -13.47
C ARG A 161 -14.30 -36.92 -13.37
N VAL A 162 -13.67 -37.38 -14.44
CA VAL A 162 -13.12 -38.74 -14.52
C VAL A 162 -11.84 -38.87 -13.68
N CYS A 163 -10.94 -37.89 -13.74
CA CYS A 163 -9.58 -38.03 -13.22
C CYS A 163 -9.39 -37.39 -11.84
N LEU A 164 -10.17 -36.37 -11.46
CA LEU A 164 -9.86 -35.51 -10.31
C LEU A 164 -10.97 -35.43 -9.25
N GLU A 165 -12.24 -35.55 -9.61
CA GLU A 165 -13.36 -35.54 -8.67
C GLU A 165 -13.33 -36.77 -7.75
N GLN A 166 -13.90 -36.64 -6.55
CA GLN A 166 -14.00 -37.75 -5.60
C GLN A 166 -15.29 -38.57 -5.83
N PRO A 167 -15.24 -39.90 -5.65
CA PRO A 167 -16.43 -40.73 -5.75
C PRO A 167 -17.42 -40.44 -4.60
N ASN A 168 -18.72 -40.58 -4.86
CA ASN A 168 -19.75 -40.51 -3.82
C ASN A 168 -19.59 -41.66 -2.82
N ALA A 169 -19.63 -41.35 -1.52
CA ALA A 169 -19.35 -42.30 -0.43
C ALA A 169 -20.37 -43.46 -0.32
N GLU A 170 -21.56 -43.29 -0.88
CA GLU A 170 -22.65 -44.29 -0.83
C GLU A 170 -22.50 -45.41 -1.88
N GLU A 171 -21.57 -45.27 -2.83
CA GLU A 171 -21.45 -46.17 -3.98
C GLU A 171 -20.38 -47.27 -3.74
N LYS A 172 -20.73 -48.34 -3.03
CA LYS A 172 -19.92 -49.57 -2.95
C LYS A 172 -20.05 -50.36 -4.26
N VAL A 173 -19.18 -50.11 -5.23
CA VAL A 173 -19.20 -50.83 -6.52
C VAL A 173 -17.90 -51.62 -6.70
N THR A 174 -18.03 -52.93 -6.93
CA THR A 174 -16.95 -53.84 -7.27
C THR A 174 -16.42 -53.56 -8.69
N LEU A 175 -15.13 -53.26 -8.81
CA LEU A 175 -14.47 -53.09 -10.11
C LEU A 175 -14.36 -54.44 -10.81
N VAL A 176 -14.95 -54.56 -11.99
CA VAL A 176 -14.77 -55.75 -12.84
C VAL A 176 -13.60 -55.50 -13.78
N ALA A 177 -12.51 -56.27 -13.62
CA ALA A 177 -11.39 -56.22 -14.56
C ALA A 177 -11.80 -56.86 -15.89
N PRO A 178 -11.59 -56.19 -17.04
CA PRO A 178 -11.94 -56.77 -18.33
C PRO A 178 -11.04 -58.00 -18.64
N PRO A 179 -11.57 -59.03 -19.34
CA PRO A 179 -10.89 -60.32 -19.56
C PRO A 179 -9.55 -60.26 -20.31
N GLN A 180 -9.17 -59.10 -20.88
CA GLN A 180 -7.91 -58.87 -21.60
C GLN A 180 -7.05 -57.73 -20.99
N ALA A 181 -7.22 -57.42 -19.70
CA ALA A 181 -6.65 -56.23 -19.07
C ALA A 181 -5.12 -56.06 -19.22
N LYS A 182 -4.32 -57.14 -19.26
CA LYS A 182 -2.85 -57.05 -19.39
C LYS A 182 -2.41 -56.57 -20.77
N ILE A 183 -2.98 -57.16 -21.84
CA ILE A 183 -2.66 -56.80 -23.23
C ILE A 183 -3.08 -55.35 -23.50
N VAL A 184 -4.30 -54.99 -23.08
CA VAL A 184 -4.83 -53.63 -23.24
C VAL A 184 -3.96 -52.58 -22.54
N ARG A 185 -3.45 -52.87 -21.34
CA ARG A 185 -2.50 -51.98 -20.64
C ARG A 185 -1.18 -51.83 -21.39
N GLY A 186 -0.64 -52.92 -21.95
CA GLY A 186 0.57 -52.87 -22.79
C GLY A 186 0.40 -51.93 -23.99
N VAL A 187 -0.74 -52.01 -24.68
CA VAL A 187 -1.08 -51.10 -25.79
C VAL A 187 -1.18 -49.66 -25.32
N ILE A 188 -1.84 -49.39 -24.18
CA ILE A 188 -1.93 -48.04 -23.59
C ILE A 188 -0.53 -47.47 -23.31
N TYR A 189 0.39 -48.26 -22.75
CA TYR A 189 1.75 -47.80 -22.47
C TYR A 189 2.54 -47.53 -23.75
N ALA A 190 2.42 -48.38 -24.77
CA ALA A 190 3.06 -48.16 -26.07
C ALA A 190 2.56 -46.87 -26.73
N LEU A 191 1.23 -46.65 -26.73
CA LEU A 191 0.63 -45.43 -27.27
C LEU A 191 0.99 -44.18 -26.45
N THR A 192 1.15 -44.32 -25.14
CA THR A 192 1.65 -43.24 -24.28
C THR A 192 3.09 -42.89 -24.65
N ALA A 193 3.98 -43.88 -24.76
CA ALA A 193 5.38 -43.66 -25.15
C ALA A 193 5.47 -43.03 -26.54
N MET A 194 4.66 -43.48 -27.50
CA MET A 194 4.56 -42.87 -28.82
C MET A 194 4.06 -41.43 -28.76
N THR A 195 3.03 -41.15 -27.95
CA THR A 195 2.54 -39.77 -27.74
C THR A 195 3.62 -38.87 -27.15
N VAL A 196 4.40 -39.36 -26.18
CA VAL A 196 5.53 -38.61 -25.59
C VAL A 196 6.62 -38.36 -26.64
N PHE A 197 7.01 -39.37 -27.42
CA PHE A 197 8.01 -39.23 -28.48
C PHE A 197 7.58 -38.20 -29.52
N MET A 198 6.36 -38.35 -30.04
CA MET A 198 5.71 -37.42 -30.97
C MET A 198 5.62 -35.97 -30.44
N SER A 199 5.54 -35.81 -29.12
CA SER A 199 5.47 -34.49 -28.46
C SER A 199 6.85 -33.93 -28.10
N LEU A 200 7.89 -34.76 -27.97
CA LEU A 200 9.26 -34.29 -27.70
C LEU A 200 9.99 -33.90 -28.98
N ASP A 201 9.83 -34.72 -30.01
CA ASP A 201 10.46 -34.57 -31.32
C ASP A 201 9.42 -34.75 -32.44
N PRO A 202 8.69 -33.68 -32.78
CA PRO A 202 7.68 -33.70 -33.83
C PRO A 202 8.26 -33.62 -35.26
N GLU A 203 9.53 -33.23 -35.43
CA GLU A 203 10.16 -33.03 -36.74
C GLU A 203 10.12 -34.27 -37.66
N PRO A 204 10.41 -35.49 -37.19
CA PRO A 204 10.34 -36.69 -38.03
C PRO A 204 8.95 -36.90 -38.65
N PHE A 205 7.89 -36.57 -37.92
CA PHE A 205 6.51 -36.70 -38.38
C PHE A 205 6.13 -35.58 -39.34
N LEU A 206 6.66 -34.37 -39.15
CA LEU A 206 6.50 -33.27 -40.10
C LEU A 206 7.20 -33.59 -41.43
N HIS A 207 8.44 -34.10 -41.40
CA HIS A 207 9.16 -34.53 -42.61
C HIS A 207 8.42 -35.65 -43.34
N PHE A 208 7.88 -36.63 -42.61
CA PHE A 208 7.03 -37.66 -43.19
C PHE A 208 5.79 -37.05 -43.87
N ALA A 209 5.08 -36.14 -43.20
CA ALA A 209 3.94 -35.45 -43.78
C ALA A 209 4.30 -34.67 -45.05
N LEU A 210 5.42 -33.94 -45.05
CA LEU A 210 5.92 -33.19 -46.20
C LEU A 210 6.27 -34.09 -47.39
N SER A 211 6.88 -35.26 -47.13
CA SER A 211 7.23 -36.24 -48.18
C SER A 211 6.02 -36.81 -48.91
N LEU A 212 4.83 -36.76 -48.30
CA LEU A 212 3.56 -37.20 -48.91
C LEU A 212 2.88 -36.11 -49.73
N VAL A 213 3.22 -34.84 -49.51
CA VAL A 213 2.62 -33.68 -50.19
C VAL A 213 3.44 -33.28 -51.42
N THR A 214 4.78 -33.33 -51.36
CA THR A 214 5.65 -32.93 -52.48
C THR A 214 6.83 -33.88 -52.69
N ALA A 215 7.32 -33.98 -53.94
CA ALA A 215 8.54 -34.72 -54.30
C ALA A 215 9.83 -33.88 -54.19
N SER A 216 9.72 -32.58 -53.90
CA SER A 216 10.83 -31.62 -53.75
C SER A 216 11.20 -31.44 -52.29
N THR A 217 12.50 -31.51 -51.96
CA THR A 217 13.04 -31.39 -50.59
C THR A 217 13.09 -29.96 -50.02
N GLU A 218 12.55 -28.94 -50.70
CA GLU A 218 12.71 -27.51 -50.35
C GLU A 218 11.40 -26.79 -49.95
N VAL A 219 10.42 -27.49 -49.36
CA VAL A 219 9.21 -26.82 -48.85
C VAL A 219 9.55 -26.04 -47.57
N GLN A 220 9.42 -24.72 -47.60
CA GLN A 220 9.58 -23.84 -46.44
C GLN A 220 8.35 -23.89 -45.53
N VAL A 221 8.28 -24.87 -44.63
CA VAL A 221 7.34 -24.83 -43.51
C VAL A 221 7.85 -23.81 -42.47
N PRO A 222 6.99 -22.96 -41.90
CA PRO A 222 7.44 -22.00 -40.88
C PRO A 222 8.10 -22.73 -39.72
N GLN A 223 9.29 -22.28 -39.30
CA GLN A 223 9.92 -22.79 -38.10
C GLN A 223 9.22 -22.18 -36.88
N PHE A 224 8.42 -22.99 -36.17
CA PHE A 224 7.56 -22.52 -35.07
C PHE A 224 8.26 -22.44 -33.73
N ASP A 225 9.33 -23.19 -33.52
CA ASP A 225 10.04 -23.20 -32.26
C ASP A 225 11.56 -23.18 -32.44
N SER A 226 12.23 -22.64 -31.42
CA SER A 226 13.67 -22.65 -31.28
C SER A 226 14.09 -23.54 -30.09
N PRO A 227 15.35 -24.00 -30.02
CA PRO A 227 15.83 -24.81 -28.91
C PRO A 227 15.63 -24.12 -27.56
N TRP A 228 15.16 -24.89 -26.56
CA TRP A 228 14.89 -24.34 -25.23
C TRP A 228 16.20 -23.98 -24.52
N HIS A 229 16.27 -22.75 -24.00
CA HIS A 229 17.42 -22.28 -23.25
C HIS A 229 17.63 -23.10 -21.96
N TRP A 230 18.88 -23.28 -21.52
CA TRP A 230 19.20 -24.04 -20.29
C TRP A 230 18.53 -23.47 -19.03
N LEU A 231 18.29 -22.15 -19.00
CA LEU A 231 17.52 -21.47 -17.95
C LEU A 231 16.11 -22.05 -17.76
N VAL A 232 15.51 -22.55 -18.84
CA VAL A 232 14.20 -23.21 -18.85
C VAL A 232 14.35 -24.69 -18.49
N LEU A 233 15.29 -25.38 -19.14
CA LEU A 233 15.45 -26.83 -19.02
C LEU A 233 15.80 -27.28 -17.60
N VAL A 234 16.67 -26.54 -16.89
CA VAL A 234 17.09 -26.91 -15.52
C VAL A 234 15.91 -27.04 -14.55
N PRO A 235 15.06 -26.02 -14.35
CA PRO A 235 13.88 -26.18 -13.50
C PRO A 235 12.85 -27.14 -14.12
N TYR A 236 12.68 -27.16 -15.44
CA TYR A 236 11.66 -28.01 -16.07
C TYR A 236 11.97 -29.51 -15.92
N ILE A 237 13.16 -29.96 -16.32
CA ILE A 237 13.66 -31.33 -16.11
C ILE A 237 13.78 -31.61 -14.61
N GLY A 238 14.22 -30.61 -13.83
CA GLY A 238 14.26 -30.68 -12.38
C GLY A 238 12.94 -31.12 -11.76
N GLY A 239 11.80 -30.66 -12.26
CA GLY A 239 10.48 -31.10 -11.82
C GLY A 239 10.28 -32.62 -11.96
N PHE A 240 10.65 -33.22 -13.10
CA PHE A 240 10.57 -34.67 -13.32
C PHE A 240 11.50 -35.44 -12.38
N ILE A 241 12.74 -34.96 -12.21
CA ILE A 241 13.72 -35.56 -11.28
C ILE A 241 13.17 -35.54 -9.86
N LEU A 242 12.61 -34.41 -9.42
CA LEU A 242 12.02 -34.27 -8.09
C LEU A 242 10.82 -35.19 -7.87
N TYR A 243 9.99 -35.38 -8.89
CA TYR A 243 8.89 -36.34 -8.84
C TYR A 243 9.40 -37.77 -8.62
N GLY A 244 10.42 -38.18 -9.37
CA GLY A 244 11.05 -39.50 -9.25
C GLY A 244 11.75 -39.71 -7.90
N VAL A 245 12.62 -38.79 -7.48
CA VAL A 245 13.32 -38.85 -6.18
C VAL A 245 12.34 -38.84 -5.02
N GLY A 246 11.24 -38.08 -5.14
CA GLY A 246 10.21 -37.99 -4.13
C GLY A 246 9.46 -39.30 -3.86
N TYR A 247 9.49 -40.29 -4.78
CA TYR A 247 8.96 -41.63 -4.51
C TYR A 247 9.83 -42.40 -3.50
N PHE A 248 11.14 -42.17 -3.51
CA PHE A 248 12.09 -42.86 -2.64
C PHE A 248 12.34 -42.10 -1.34
N SER A 249 12.42 -40.77 -1.39
CA SER A 249 12.68 -39.94 -0.21
C SER A 249 12.21 -38.50 -0.34
N ALA A 250 11.25 -38.13 0.51
CA ALA A 250 10.80 -36.74 0.65
C ALA A 250 11.94 -35.80 1.09
N ARG A 251 12.89 -36.28 1.92
CA ARG A 251 14.02 -35.49 2.39
C ARG A 251 14.96 -35.12 1.24
N TRP A 252 15.30 -36.08 0.38
CA TRP A 252 16.15 -35.82 -0.79
C TRP A 252 15.45 -34.96 -1.83
N ARG A 253 14.15 -35.16 -2.05
CA ARG A 253 13.34 -34.28 -2.90
C ARG A 253 13.41 -32.83 -2.41
N ASP A 254 13.14 -32.58 -1.13
CA ASP A 254 13.12 -31.21 -0.59
C ASP A 254 14.50 -30.55 -0.63
N ALA A 255 15.58 -31.31 -0.39
CA ALA A 255 16.95 -30.81 -0.50
C ALA A 255 17.30 -30.48 -1.96
N LEU A 256 16.99 -31.38 -2.89
CA LEU A 256 17.25 -31.19 -4.31
C LEU A 256 16.41 -30.05 -4.90
N ALA A 257 15.18 -29.85 -4.42
CA ALA A 257 14.33 -28.73 -4.83
C ALA A 257 15.00 -27.39 -4.49
N LEU A 258 15.59 -27.26 -3.30
CA LEU A 258 16.34 -26.06 -2.92
C LEU A 258 17.57 -25.84 -3.81
N VAL A 259 18.31 -26.91 -4.11
CA VAL A 259 19.48 -26.85 -5.00
C VAL A 259 19.09 -26.40 -6.40
N ILE A 260 18.09 -27.03 -7.01
CA ILE A 260 17.63 -26.69 -8.37
C ILE A 260 17.14 -25.23 -8.39
N ALA A 261 16.32 -24.80 -7.42
CA ALA A 261 15.85 -23.42 -7.37
C ALA A 261 17.01 -22.40 -7.19
N GLY A 262 18.02 -22.74 -6.39
CA GLY A 262 19.22 -21.92 -6.23
C GLY A 262 20.05 -21.81 -7.51
N ILE A 263 20.24 -22.93 -8.23
CA ILE A 263 20.89 -22.96 -9.54
C ILE A 263 20.08 -22.12 -10.54
N THR A 264 18.75 -22.27 -10.58
CA THR A 264 17.88 -21.49 -11.45
C THR A 264 18.02 -19.98 -11.20
N LEU A 265 18.08 -19.54 -9.94
CA LEU A 265 18.31 -18.13 -9.61
C LEU A 265 19.70 -17.66 -10.04
N SER A 266 20.74 -18.46 -9.78
CA SER A 266 22.11 -18.13 -10.22
C SER A 266 22.20 -18.00 -11.73
N MET A 267 21.56 -18.90 -12.48
CA MET A 267 21.49 -18.82 -13.94
C MET A 267 20.71 -17.60 -14.40
N ALA A 268 19.56 -17.30 -13.79
CA ALA A 268 18.78 -16.10 -14.13
C ALA A 268 19.56 -14.80 -13.87
N ALA A 269 20.41 -14.76 -12.84
CA ALA A 269 21.23 -13.60 -12.50
C ALA A 269 22.48 -13.43 -13.38
N THR A 270 22.93 -14.51 -14.04
CA THR A 270 24.19 -14.52 -14.83
C THR A 270 23.95 -14.72 -16.32
N VAL A 271 22.71 -14.95 -16.75
CA VAL A 271 22.35 -15.13 -18.15
C VAL A 271 22.69 -13.90 -18.97
N SER A 272 23.51 -14.09 -20.01
CA SER A 272 23.83 -13.08 -21.00
C SER A 272 22.88 -13.16 -22.19
N GLY A 273 22.69 -12.05 -22.90
CA GLY A 273 21.94 -12.02 -24.16
C GLY A 273 20.42 -11.84 -24.02
N LEU A 274 19.89 -11.75 -22.80
CA LEU A 274 18.51 -11.31 -22.58
C LEU A 274 18.41 -9.78 -22.64
N ASP A 275 17.33 -9.27 -23.24
CA ASP A 275 16.98 -7.85 -23.17
C ASP A 275 16.66 -7.42 -21.72
N GLY A 276 16.69 -6.11 -21.45
CA GLY A 276 16.55 -5.59 -20.09
C GLY A 276 15.24 -5.99 -19.38
N ILE A 277 14.12 -6.08 -20.12
CA ILE A 277 12.84 -6.48 -19.56
C ILE A 277 12.78 -7.98 -19.26
N SER A 278 13.29 -8.80 -20.17
CA SER A 278 13.37 -10.26 -20.02
C SER A 278 14.27 -10.65 -18.84
N TYR A 279 15.39 -9.95 -18.69
CA TYR A 279 16.29 -10.11 -17.55
C TYR A 279 15.61 -9.76 -16.21
N LEU A 280 14.97 -8.58 -16.12
CA LEU A 280 14.28 -8.13 -14.91
C LEU A 280 13.21 -9.15 -14.46
N PHE A 281 12.32 -9.55 -15.36
CA PHE A 281 11.24 -10.49 -15.02
C PHE A 281 11.77 -11.90 -14.76
N GLY A 282 12.76 -12.37 -15.52
CA GLY A 282 13.41 -13.66 -15.28
C GLY A 282 14.04 -13.75 -13.88
N LEU A 283 14.75 -12.69 -13.46
CA LEU A 283 15.33 -12.58 -12.12
C LEU A 283 14.25 -12.59 -11.03
N VAL A 284 13.16 -11.83 -11.20
CA VAL A 284 12.02 -11.82 -10.27
C VAL A 284 11.36 -13.19 -10.18
N PHE A 285 11.14 -13.87 -11.31
CA PHE A 285 10.52 -15.20 -11.35
C PHE A 285 11.37 -16.23 -10.60
N ALA A 286 12.68 -16.27 -10.85
CA ALA A 286 13.57 -17.19 -10.18
C ALA A 286 13.72 -16.90 -8.68
N LEU A 287 13.80 -15.62 -8.29
CA LEU A 287 13.91 -15.20 -6.89
C LEU A 287 12.68 -15.63 -6.09
N ILE A 288 11.49 -15.32 -6.58
CA ILE A 288 10.25 -15.69 -5.89
C ILE A 288 10.07 -17.21 -5.88
N ALA A 289 10.41 -17.92 -6.96
CA ALA A 289 10.37 -19.38 -6.99
C ALA A 289 11.23 -20.01 -5.88
N LEU A 290 12.47 -19.52 -5.69
CA LEU A 290 13.35 -19.97 -4.60
C LEU A 290 12.71 -19.74 -3.22
N VAL A 291 12.16 -18.55 -2.97
CA VAL A 291 11.51 -18.23 -1.69
C VAL A 291 10.30 -19.13 -1.42
N VAL A 292 9.50 -19.41 -2.46
CA VAL A 292 8.36 -20.32 -2.38
C VAL A 292 8.81 -21.75 -2.08
N VAL A 293 9.90 -22.24 -2.68
CA VAL A 293 10.46 -23.57 -2.40
C VAL A 293 10.92 -23.68 -0.94
N ILE A 294 11.63 -22.67 -0.43
CA ILE A 294 12.04 -22.57 0.98
C ILE A 294 10.82 -22.68 1.91
N TYR A 295 9.79 -21.88 1.65
CA TYR A 295 8.56 -21.88 2.45
C TYR A 295 7.81 -23.22 2.37
N SER A 296 7.74 -23.81 1.17
CA SER A 296 6.97 -25.03 0.90
C SER A 296 7.51 -26.26 1.61
N ARG A 297 8.81 -26.30 1.94
CA ARG A 297 9.43 -27.38 2.70
C ARG A 297 8.72 -27.68 4.02
N ALA A 298 8.23 -26.65 4.71
CA ALA A 298 7.44 -26.85 5.93
C ALA A 298 5.94 -26.87 5.66
N TYR A 299 5.45 -26.02 4.75
CA TYR A 299 4.01 -25.88 4.48
C TYR A 299 3.39 -27.15 3.86
N ILE A 300 4.09 -27.82 2.95
CA ILE A 300 3.63 -29.02 2.21
C ILE A 300 4.16 -30.33 2.83
N LYS A 301 4.92 -30.27 3.94
CA LYS A 301 5.62 -31.43 4.53
C LYS A 301 4.72 -32.65 4.77
N HIS A 302 3.49 -32.41 5.23
CA HIS A 302 2.53 -33.45 5.59
C HIS A 302 1.47 -33.71 4.51
N ASP A 303 1.63 -33.11 3.34
CA ASP A 303 0.72 -33.27 2.23
C ASP A 303 1.01 -34.60 1.49
N PRO A 304 0.03 -35.51 1.34
CA PRO A 304 0.23 -36.77 0.61
C PRO A 304 0.56 -36.59 -0.87
N HIS A 305 0.27 -35.40 -1.44
CA HIS A 305 0.50 -35.05 -2.83
C HIS A 305 1.71 -34.12 -3.02
N ALA A 306 2.62 -34.06 -2.05
CA ALA A 306 3.82 -33.21 -2.11
C ALA A 306 4.71 -33.45 -3.35
N ASN A 307 4.84 -34.67 -3.87
CA ASN A 307 5.61 -34.93 -5.10
C ASN A 307 4.99 -34.23 -6.31
N ARG A 308 3.66 -34.29 -6.42
CA ARG A 308 2.90 -33.61 -7.48
C ARG A 308 3.03 -32.09 -7.35
N TYR A 309 3.02 -31.58 -6.13
CA TYR A 309 3.21 -30.15 -5.86
C TYR A 309 4.54 -29.63 -6.42
N TYR A 310 5.66 -30.26 -6.05
CA TYR A 310 6.99 -29.83 -6.52
C TYR A 310 7.16 -30.02 -8.02
N PHE A 311 6.63 -31.12 -8.57
CA PHE A 311 6.62 -31.35 -10.03
C PHE A 311 6.02 -30.16 -10.77
N PHE A 312 4.78 -29.78 -10.46
CA PHE A 312 4.13 -28.68 -11.15
C PHE A 312 4.71 -27.30 -10.80
N LEU A 313 5.24 -27.10 -9.59
CA LEU A 313 5.91 -25.85 -9.22
C LEU A 313 7.14 -25.57 -10.09
N PHE A 314 7.96 -26.61 -10.33
CA PHE A 314 9.18 -26.50 -11.13
C PHE A 314 8.90 -26.41 -12.63
N LEU A 315 7.91 -27.16 -13.15
CA LEU A 315 7.46 -26.99 -14.54
C LEU A 315 6.87 -25.59 -14.77
N MET A 316 6.09 -25.05 -13.82
CA MET A 316 5.59 -23.67 -13.89
C MET A 316 6.74 -22.66 -13.88
N THR A 317 7.75 -22.87 -13.04
CA THR A 317 8.94 -22.01 -12.97
C THR A 317 9.72 -22.03 -14.29
N GLY A 318 9.97 -23.21 -14.85
CA GLY A 318 10.60 -23.34 -16.17
C GLY A 318 9.78 -22.67 -17.27
N SER A 319 8.46 -22.88 -17.29
CA SER A 319 7.57 -22.24 -18.27
C SER A 319 7.59 -20.72 -18.16
N LEU A 320 7.57 -20.16 -16.95
CA LEU A 320 7.67 -18.71 -16.72
C LEU A 320 9.00 -18.13 -17.22
N LEU A 321 10.11 -18.82 -16.96
CA LEU A 321 11.42 -18.43 -17.48
C LEU A 321 11.48 -18.57 -19.00
N GLY A 322 10.79 -19.56 -19.57
CA GLY A 322 10.64 -19.72 -21.01
C GLY A 322 9.88 -18.57 -21.66
N VAL A 323 8.80 -18.09 -21.04
CA VAL A 323 8.10 -16.87 -21.48
C VAL A 323 9.04 -15.66 -21.45
N ALA A 324 9.87 -15.52 -20.42
CA ALA A 324 10.83 -14.43 -20.31
C ALA A 324 11.97 -14.54 -21.34
N SER A 325 12.49 -15.75 -21.61
CA SER A 325 13.64 -15.95 -22.50
C SER A 325 13.28 -16.21 -23.96
N ALA A 326 11.99 -16.27 -24.33
CA ALA A 326 11.57 -16.52 -25.70
C ALA A 326 11.98 -15.37 -26.65
N ALA A 327 12.63 -15.73 -27.75
CA ALA A 327 13.02 -14.82 -28.83
C ALA A 327 11.98 -14.78 -29.97
N ASP A 328 11.14 -15.81 -30.05
CA ASP A 328 10.10 -15.99 -31.06
C ASP A 328 8.72 -16.18 -30.39
N PHE A 329 7.66 -15.81 -31.10
CA PHE A 329 6.30 -15.91 -30.57
C PHE A 329 5.77 -17.34 -30.43
N GLY A 330 6.34 -18.30 -31.16
CA GLY A 330 5.93 -19.69 -31.07
C GLY A 330 6.32 -20.31 -29.73
N ASN A 331 7.59 -20.19 -29.33
CA ASN A 331 8.05 -20.56 -28.00
C ASN A 331 7.40 -19.72 -26.90
N PHE A 332 7.20 -18.42 -27.11
CA PHE A 332 6.47 -17.58 -26.15
C PHE A 332 5.06 -18.15 -25.89
N TYR A 333 4.32 -18.50 -26.94
CA TYR A 333 2.99 -19.08 -26.85
C TYR A 333 3.00 -20.48 -26.20
N LEU A 334 3.95 -21.34 -26.60
CA LEU A 334 4.13 -22.67 -26.02
C LEU A 334 4.34 -22.60 -24.51
N PHE A 335 5.28 -21.76 -24.07
CA PHE A 335 5.54 -21.57 -22.64
C PHE A 335 4.37 -20.89 -21.91
N TRP A 336 3.61 -20.04 -22.60
CA TRP A 336 2.41 -19.42 -22.05
C TRP A 336 1.32 -20.45 -21.71
N GLU A 337 1.09 -21.39 -22.61
CA GLU A 337 0.15 -22.49 -22.41
C GLU A 337 0.65 -23.50 -21.37
N LEU A 338 1.94 -23.87 -21.42
CA LEU A 338 2.57 -24.72 -20.40
C LEU A 338 2.47 -24.09 -19.00
N MET A 339 2.70 -22.78 -18.88
CA MET A 339 2.50 -22.04 -17.65
C MET A 339 1.05 -22.13 -17.18
N THR A 340 0.06 -21.93 -18.06
CA THR A 340 -1.37 -22.04 -17.73
C THR A 340 -1.75 -23.44 -17.25
N TRP A 341 -1.25 -24.47 -17.94
CA TRP A 341 -1.49 -25.86 -17.62
C TRP A 341 -0.89 -26.28 -16.27
N THR A 342 0.39 -25.96 -16.04
CA THR A 342 1.09 -26.26 -14.78
C THR A 342 0.49 -25.54 -13.58
N SER A 343 0.21 -24.24 -13.72
CA SER A 343 -0.41 -23.44 -12.65
C SER A 343 -1.85 -23.87 -12.36
N TYR A 344 -2.61 -24.37 -13.34
CA TYR A 344 -3.94 -24.94 -13.10
C TYR A 344 -3.88 -26.08 -12.09
N PHE A 345 -2.95 -27.02 -12.26
CA PHE A 345 -2.81 -28.15 -11.33
C PHE A 345 -2.38 -27.73 -9.93
N LEU A 346 -1.66 -26.62 -9.80
CA LEU A 346 -1.32 -26.00 -8.51
C LEU A 346 -2.52 -25.30 -7.85
N VAL A 347 -3.39 -24.65 -8.64
CA VAL A 347 -4.64 -24.04 -8.15
C VAL A 347 -5.59 -25.11 -7.61
N ILE A 348 -5.72 -26.23 -8.32
CA ILE A 348 -6.61 -27.34 -7.93
C ILE A 348 -5.94 -28.38 -7.02
N HIS A 349 -4.81 -28.06 -6.41
CA HIS A 349 -4.00 -29.01 -5.63
C HIS A 349 -4.80 -29.75 -4.55
N GLU A 350 -5.66 -29.03 -3.83
CA GLU A 350 -6.54 -29.57 -2.77
C GLU A 350 -7.68 -30.47 -3.30
N GLN A 351 -8.00 -30.40 -4.60
CA GLN A 351 -9.07 -31.18 -5.26
C GLN A 351 -10.46 -31.12 -4.58
N THR A 352 -10.75 -30.05 -3.83
CA THR A 352 -12.11 -29.80 -3.30
C THR A 352 -13.05 -29.33 -4.41
N PRO A 353 -14.39 -29.48 -4.26
CA PRO A 353 -15.35 -28.98 -5.24
C PRO A 353 -15.18 -27.48 -5.54
N ALA A 354 -14.86 -26.69 -4.52
CA ALA A 354 -14.56 -25.27 -4.67
C ALA A 354 -13.26 -25.04 -5.47
N ALA A 355 -12.20 -25.81 -5.18
CA ALA A 355 -10.94 -25.73 -5.91
C ALA A 355 -11.11 -26.10 -7.39
N LEU A 356 -11.81 -27.20 -7.70
CA LEU A 356 -12.08 -27.63 -9.08
C LEU A 356 -12.92 -26.61 -9.84
N LYS A 357 -13.96 -26.02 -9.21
CA LYS A 357 -14.78 -24.97 -9.81
C LYS A 357 -13.96 -23.72 -10.14
N ALA A 358 -13.15 -23.24 -9.20
CA ALA A 358 -12.30 -22.07 -9.40
C ALA A 358 -11.19 -22.35 -10.43
N GLY A 359 -10.56 -23.52 -10.37
CA GLY A 359 -9.55 -23.96 -11.33
C GLY A 359 -10.10 -24.10 -12.75
N LYS A 360 -11.34 -24.59 -12.90
CA LYS A 360 -12.04 -24.63 -14.19
C LYS A 360 -12.18 -23.23 -14.79
N LYS A 361 -12.68 -22.28 -13.99
CA LYS A 361 -12.82 -20.88 -14.42
C LYS A 361 -11.46 -20.28 -14.79
N TYR A 362 -10.44 -20.49 -13.96
CA TYR A 362 -9.08 -20.05 -14.20
C TYR A 362 -8.51 -20.56 -15.53
N PHE A 363 -8.53 -21.88 -15.73
CA PHE A 363 -7.97 -22.50 -16.92
C PHE A 363 -8.69 -22.05 -18.18
N LEU A 364 -10.04 -22.09 -18.18
CA LEU A 364 -10.81 -21.72 -19.36
C LEU A 364 -10.62 -20.25 -19.74
N MET A 365 -10.57 -19.33 -18.77
CA MET A 365 -10.29 -17.93 -19.07
C MET A 365 -8.90 -17.78 -19.67
N CYS A 366 -7.86 -18.36 -19.05
CA CYS A 366 -6.48 -18.21 -19.52
C CYS A 366 -6.26 -18.85 -20.91
N ALA A 367 -6.75 -20.08 -21.12
CA ALA A 367 -6.64 -20.78 -22.40
C ALA A 367 -7.40 -20.04 -23.50
N SER A 368 -8.61 -19.53 -23.22
CA SER A 368 -9.36 -18.75 -24.22
C SER A 368 -8.65 -17.45 -24.59
N GLY A 369 -8.08 -16.76 -23.59
CA GLY A 369 -7.25 -15.57 -23.84
C GLY A 369 -6.02 -15.90 -24.69
N ALA A 370 -5.36 -17.01 -24.41
CA ALA A 370 -4.23 -17.47 -25.21
C ALA A 370 -4.63 -17.80 -26.65
N TYR A 371 -5.73 -18.51 -26.88
CA TYR A 371 -6.22 -18.78 -28.24
C TYR A 371 -6.53 -17.49 -29.03
N ILE A 372 -7.03 -16.43 -28.37
CA ILE A 372 -7.22 -15.12 -29.00
C ILE A 372 -5.86 -14.46 -29.32
N MET A 373 -4.91 -14.48 -28.39
CA MET A 373 -3.56 -13.98 -28.63
C MET A 373 -2.86 -14.73 -29.76
N HIS A 374 -3.07 -16.04 -29.85
CA HIS A 374 -2.53 -16.89 -30.90
C HIS A 374 -3.00 -16.45 -32.29
N PHE A 375 -4.29 -16.12 -32.45
CA PHE A 375 -4.78 -15.53 -33.69
C PHE A 375 -3.99 -14.27 -34.07
N GLY A 376 -3.69 -13.40 -33.11
CA GLY A 376 -2.82 -12.23 -33.34
C GLY A 376 -1.39 -12.58 -33.78
N ILE A 377 -0.81 -13.65 -33.22
CA ILE A 377 0.52 -14.17 -33.60
C ILE A 377 0.51 -14.67 -35.06
N LEU A 378 -0.52 -15.43 -35.45
CA LEU A 378 -0.64 -15.95 -36.81
C LEU A 378 -0.81 -14.81 -37.84
N VAL A 379 -1.59 -13.78 -37.49
CA VAL A 379 -1.76 -12.60 -38.34
C VAL A 379 -0.45 -11.84 -38.52
N LEU A 380 0.36 -11.68 -37.46
CA LEU A 380 1.68 -11.06 -37.58
C LEU A 380 2.59 -11.82 -38.53
N HIS A 381 2.65 -13.15 -38.38
CA HIS A 381 3.46 -13.97 -39.27
C HIS A 381 2.94 -13.91 -40.72
N ALA A 382 1.63 -14.00 -40.94
CA ALA A 382 1.06 -13.96 -42.28
C ALA A 382 1.37 -12.65 -43.03
N GLN A 383 1.60 -11.55 -42.30
CA GLN A 383 1.93 -10.25 -42.90
C GLN A 383 3.43 -9.99 -43.00
N LEU A 384 4.24 -10.54 -42.08
CA LEU A 384 5.67 -10.20 -41.95
C LEU A 384 6.62 -11.39 -42.19
N GLY A 385 6.09 -12.60 -42.37
CA GLY A 385 6.85 -13.80 -42.73
C GLY A 385 7.80 -14.35 -41.65
N SER A 386 7.65 -13.97 -40.38
CA SER A 386 8.53 -14.43 -39.30
C SER A 386 7.82 -14.53 -37.96
N PHE A 387 8.26 -15.47 -37.11
CA PHE A 387 7.89 -15.56 -35.70
C PHE A 387 8.90 -14.86 -34.77
N GLU A 388 10.07 -14.49 -35.28
CA GLU A 388 11.11 -13.81 -34.49
C GLU A 388 10.66 -12.41 -34.10
N MET A 389 10.67 -12.11 -32.80
CA MET A 389 10.19 -10.83 -32.30
C MET A 389 11.03 -9.65 -32.81
N SER A 390 12.32 -9.84 -33.06
CA SER A 390 13.23 -8.84 -33.61
C SER A 390 12.86 -8.43 -35.04
N VAL A 391 12.56 -9.42 -35.89
CA VAL A 391 12.14 -9.24 -37.28
C VAL A 391 10.76 -8.58 -37.33
N ILE A 392 9.82 -9.08 -36.53
CA ILE A 392 8.47 -8.50 -36.42
C ILE A 392 8.53 -7.05 -35.95
N ALA A 393 9.35 -6.74 -34.95
CA ALA A 393 9.50 -5.37 -34.46
C ALA A 393 10.03 -4.41 -35.53
N ALA A 394 10.90 -4.89 -36.43
CA ALA A 394 11.40 -4.11 -37.56
C ALA A 394 10.33 -3.93 -38.66
N GLY A 395 9.47 -4.94 -38.86
CA GLY A 395 8.40 -4.93 -39.86
C GLY A 395 7.09 -4.27 -39.44
N ILE A 396 6.90 -3.94 -38.15
CA ILE A 396 5.58 -3.52 -37.62
C ILE A 396 4.98 -2.29 -38.32
N GLN A 397 5.83 -1.39 -38.81
CA GLN A 397 5.41 -0.17 -39.53
C GLN A 397 4.81 -0.47 -40.92
N GLN A 398 5.02 -1.67 -41.45
CA GLN A 398 4.48 -2.11 -42.74
C GLN A 398 3.01 -2.56 -42.62
N LEU A 399 2.52 -2.80 -41.41
CA LEU A 399 1.14 -3.25 -41.18
C LEU A 399 0.15 -2.11 -41.44
N SER A 400 -0.99 -2.45 -42.06
CA SER A 400 -2.11 -1.51 -42.12
C SER A 400 -2.64 -1.20 -40.71
N PRO A 401 -3.17 0.02 -40.44
CA PRO A 401 -3.69 0.38 -39.12
C PRO A 401 -4.75 -0.60 -38.61
N ALA A 402 -5.63 -1.08 -39.49
CA ALA A 402 -6.68 -2.04 -39.12
C ALA A 402 -6.07 -3.36 -38.62
N ILE A 403 -5.11 -3.94 -39.35
CA ILE A 403 -4.44 -5.19 -38.97
C ILE A 403 -3.65 -5.00 -37.67
N ALA A 404 -2.91 -3.90 -37.57
CA ALA A 404 -2.13 -3.58 -36.38
C ALA A 404 -3.04 -3.49 -35.12
N TRP A 405 -4.23 -2.89 -35.23
CA TRP A 405 -5.22 -2.86 -34.14
C TRP A 405 -5.81 -4.23 -33.83
N THR A 406 -6.14 -5.03 -34.84
CA THR A 406 -6.64 -6.40 -34.63
C THR A 406 -5.63 -7.24 -33.87
N VAL A 407 -4.35 -7.17 -34.26
CA VAL A 407 -3.24 -7.84 -33.55
C VAL A 407 -3.14 -7.31 -32.12
N LEU A 408 -3.07 -6.00 -31.95
CA LEU A 408 -2.87 -5.38 -30.64
C LEU A 408 -4.01 -5.70 -29.67
N ILE A 409 -5.27 -5.64 -30.10
CA ILE A 409 -6.44 -6.01 -29.30
C ILE A 409 -6.39 -7.49 -28.92
N SER A 410 -5.99 -8.36 -29.85
CA SER A 410 -5.84 -9.80 -29.59
C SER A 410 -4.81 -10.07 -28.49
N PHE A 411 -3.66 -9.37 -28.53
CA PHE A 411 -2.65 -9.42 -27.46
C PHE A 411 -3.15 -8.81 -26.15
N ILE A 412 -3.78 -7.64 -26.17
CA ILE A 412 -4.33 -6.99 -24.97
C ILE A 412 -5.34 -7.90 -24.27
N ILE A 413 -6.19 -8.61 -25.02
CA ILE A 413 -7.14 -9.57 -24.45
C ILE A 413 -6.40 -10.75 -23.85
N GLY A 414 -5.55 -11.44 -24.61
CA GLY A 414 -4.89 -12.66 -24.14
C GLY A 414 -3.94 -12.43 -22.95
N LEU A 415 -3.14 -11.37 -23.02
CA LEU A 415 -2.23 -10.96 -21.95
C LEU A 415 -3.02 -10.35 -20.78
N GLY A 416 -4.06 -9.57 -21.07
CA GLY A 416 -4.93 -8.91 -20.09
C GLY A 416 -5.69 -9.89 -19.21
N VAL A 417 -6.07 -11.06 -19.71
CA VAL A 417 -6.64 -12.14 -18.88
C VAL A 417 -5.65 -12.57 -17.80
N LYS A 418 -4.37 -12.77 -18.15
CA LYS A 418 -3.35 -13.23 -17.20
C LYS A 418 -2.91 -12.13 -16.23
N THR A 419 -2.81 -10.89 -16.72
CA THR A 419 -2.64 -9.69 -15.91
C THR A 419 -3.79 -9.52 -14.92
N GLY A 420 -5.00 -9.92 -15.33
CA GLY A 420 -6.23 -9.75 -14.57
C GLY A 420 -6.81 -8.34 -14.73
N LEU A 421 -6.77 -7.73 -15.91
CA LEU A 421 -7.42 -6.44 -16.14
C LEU A 421 -8.95 -6.60 -16.17
N VAL A 422 -9.71 -5.64 -15.65
CA VAL A 422 -11.18 -5.63 -15.78
C VAL A 422 -11.55 -5.42 -17.26
N PRO A 423 -12.48 -6.20 -17.86
CA PRO A 423 -13.39 -7.20 -17.26
C PRO A 423 -12.84 -8.65 -17.20
N MET A 424 -11.62 -8.90 -17.64
CA MET A 424 -10.97 -10.22 -17.78
C MET A 424 -10.36 -10.77 -16.47
N HIS A 425 -10.72 -10.21 -15.32
CA HIS A 425 -10.09 -10.45 -14.02
C HIS A 425 -10.72 -11.55 -13.16
N SER A 426 -11.94 -11.99 -13.51
CA SER A 426 -12.83 -12.66 -12.55
C SER A 426 -12.33 -14.00 -11.99
N TRP A 427 -11.35 -14.64 -12.63
CA TRP A 427 -10.72 -15.87 -12.12
C TRP A 427 -9.83 -15.63 -10.88
N LEU A 428 -9.18 -14.46 -10.81
CA LEU A 428 -8.15 -14.16 -9.83
C LEU A 428 -8.67 -14.23 -8.39
N PRO A 429 -9.72 -13.48 -7.99
CA PRO A 429 -10.24 -13.53 -6.62
C PRO A 429 -10.88 -14.87 -6.23
N ASP A 430 -11.21 -15.74 -7.20
CA ASP A 430 -11.75 -17.08 -6.96
C ASP A 430 -10.67 -18.14 -6.77
N ALA A 431 -9.54 -18.01 -7.46
CA ALA A 431 -8.46 -19.00 -7.42
C ALA A 431 -7.58 -18.87 -6.16
N HIS A 432 -7.31 -17.65 -5.68
CA HIS A 432 -6.45 -17.44 -4.49
C HIS A 432 -6.99 -18.08 -3.19
N PRO A 433 -8.29 -17.98 -2.84
CA PRO A 433 -8.80 -18.54 -1.58
C PRO A 433 -8.70 -20.08 -1.50
N VAL A 434 -8.76 -20.77 -2.65
CA VAL A 434 -8.74 -22.23 -2.74
C VAL A 434 -7.35 -22.81 -2.92
N ALA A 435 -6.44 -22.11 -3.61
CA ALA A 435 -5.08 -22.59 -3.82
C ALA A 435 -4.29 -22.67 -2.50
N PRO A 436 -3.29 -23.56 -2.39
CA PRO A 436 -2.32 -23.53 -1.30
C PRO A 436 -1.69 -22.13 -1.19
N SER A 437 -1.40 -21.67 0.03
CA SER A 437 -0.90 -20.30 0.23
C SER A 437 0.50 -20.11 -0.36
N SER A 438 1.31 -21.18 -0.39
CA SER A 438 2.58 -21.23 -1.13
C SER A 438 2.42 -21.05 -2.64
N ILE A 439 1.23 -21.25 -3.21
CA ILE A 439 0.91 -20.99 -4.63
C ILE A 439 0.18 -19.66 -4.81
N SER A 440 -0.61 -19.24 -3.83
CA SER A 440 -1.25 -17.91 -3.87
C SER A 440 -0.22 -16.78 -3.98
N ALA A 441 0.95 -16.93 -3.34
CA ALA A 441 2.06 -15.99 -3.45
C ALA A 441 2.59 -15.87 -4.91
N PRO A 442 3.07 -16.92 -5.58
CA PRO A 442 3.51 -16.83 -6.98
C PRO A 442 2.37 -16.47 -7.96
N MET A 443 1.12 -16.85 -7.69
CA MET A 443 0.01 -16.38 -8.52
C MET A 443 -0.08 -14.84 -8.56
N SER A 444 0.11 -14.18 -7.41
CA SER A 444 0.05 -12.72 -7.31
C SER A 444 1.35 -12.04 -7.75
N SER A 445 2.50 -12.64 -7.46
CA SER A 445 3.81 -12.01 -7.65
C SER A 445 4.48 -12.33 -8.98
N ILE A 446 4.23 -13.49 -9.59
CA ILE A 446 4.88 -13.90 -10.86
C ILE A 446 3.88 -14.18 -11.99
N LEU A 447 2.75 -14.87 -11.77
CA LEU A 447 1.80 -15.16 -12.87
C LEU A 447 1.14 -13.91 -13.45
N THR A 448 0.63 -13.01 -12.59
CA THR A 448 0.09 -11.72 -13.08
C THR A 448 1.19 -10.84 -13.69
N LYS A 449 2.45 -11.05 -13.30
CA LYS A 449 3.61 -10.30 -13.80
C LYS A 449 4.06 -10.82 -15.16
N ALA A 450 3.88 -12.10 -15.46
CA ALA A 450 4.00 -12.61 -16.83
C ALA A 450 3.00 -11.92 -17.78
N GLY A 451 1.78 -11.65 -17.29
CA GLY A 451 0.80 -10.78 -17.95
C GLY A 451 1.34 -9.38 -18.26
N VAL A 452 1.82 -8.68 -17.23
CA VAL A 452 2.41 -7.33 -17.36
C VAL A 452 3.63 -7.34 -18.28
N TYR A 453 4.51 -8.34 -18.15
CA TYR A 453 5.68 -8.55 -19.00
C TYR A 453 5.28 -8.66 -20.47
N GLY A 454 4.35 -9.56 -20.79
CA GLY A 454 3.90 -9.73 -22.17
C GLY A 454 3.27 -8.45 -22.71
N LEU A 455 2.46 -7.75 -21.91
CA LEU A 455 1.84 -6.48 -22.31
C LEU A 455 2.90 -5.43 -22.62
N ALA A 456 3.88 -5.29 -21.72
CA ALA A 456 4.96 -4.34 -21.86
C ALA A 456 5.87 -4.67 -23.06
N LYS A 457 6.22 -5.94 -23.25
CA LYS A 457 7.07 -6.41 -24.36
C LYS A 457 6.37 -6.22 -25.71
N VAL A 458 5.12 -6.64 -25.84
CA VAL A 458 4.37 -6.47 -27.10
C VAL A 458 4.14 -5.00 -27.43
N MET A 459 3.68 -4.20 -26.46
CA MET A 459 3.36 -2.79 -26.72
C MET A 459 4.60 -1.93 -26.97
N PHE A 460 5.61 -2.01 -26.10
CA PHE A 460 6.71 -1.03 -26.11
C PHE A 460 8.00 -1.54 -26.77
N VAL A 461 8.21 -2.85 -26.86
CA VAL A 461 9.38 -3.41 -27.55
C VAL A 461 9.06 -3.79 -29.00
N ILE A 462 7.93 -4.48 -29.22
CA ILE A 462 7.58 -5.00 -30.55
C ILE A 462 6.88 -3.92 -31.39
N PHE A 463 5.80 -3.33 -30.89
CA PHE A 463 5.14 -2.22 -31.60
C PHE A 463 5.95 -0.92 -31.49
N GLY A 464 6.45 -0.62 -30.29
CA GLY A 464 7.18 0.63 -30.00
C GLY A 464 6.24 1.83 -29.84
N ALA A 465 6.65 2.79 -29.00
CA ALA A 465 5.81 3.94 -28.67
C ALA A 465 5.46 4.82 -29.89
N GLY A 466 6.39 4.97 -30.84
CA GLY A 466 6.16 5.73 -32.08
C GLY A 466 5.05 5.14 -32.95
N SER A 467 5.05 3.82 -33.18
CA SER A 467 4.00 3.15 -33.95
C SER A 467 2.64 3.23 -33.22
N LEU A 468 2.63 3.04 -31.90
CA LEU A 468 1.41 3.16 -31.09
C LEU A 468 0.78 4.56 -31.13
N ALA A 469 1.60 5.61 -31.19
CA ALA A 469 1.12 6.99 -31.32
C ALA A 469 0.45 7.26 -32.68
N ASN A 470 0.99 6.65 -33.75
CA ASN A 470 0.47 6.81 -35.12
C ASN A 470 -0.82 6.02 -35.37
N MET A 471 -1.18 5.08 -34.50
CA MET A 471 -2.39 4.24 -34.62
C MET A 471 -3.68 4.92 -34.12
N THR A 472 -3.66 6.20 -33.77
CA THR A 472 -4.76 6.93 -33.11
C THR A 472 -6.05 7.09 -33.94
N SER A 473 -6.04 6.84 -35.25
CA SER A 473 -7.15 7.16 -36.16
C SER A 473 -8.22 6.07 -36.35
N ALA A 474 -8.02 4.83 -35.88
CA ALA A 474 -8.92 3.72 -36.25
C ALA A 474 -9.98 3.32 -35.21
N VAL A 475 -9.78 3.59 -33.90
CA VAL A 475 -10.73 3.22 -32.83
C VAL A 475 -11.24 4.48 -32.11
N GLY A 476 -12.11 5.24 -32.78
CA GLY A 476 -12.80 6.39 -32.18
C GLY A 476 -11.90 7.53 -31.67
N GLY A 477 -10.64 7.63 -32.14
CA GLY A 477 -9.68 8.66 -31.75
C GLY A 477 -8.84 8.34 -30.49
N TYR A 478 -8.99 7.17 -29.88
CA TYR A 478 -8.26 6.80 -28.65
C TYR A 478 -6.96 6.04 -28.97
N SER A 479 -5.87 6.35 -28.26
CA SER A 479 -4.61 5.62 -28.36
C SER A 479 -4.64 4.31 -27.56
N ALA A 480 -3.84 3.32 -27.96
CA ALA A 480 -3.72 2.05 -27.23
C ALA A 480 -3.21 2.26 -25.79
N SER A 481 -2.26 3.18 -25.64
CA SER A 481 -1.75 3.68 -24.36
C SER A 481 -2.87 4.20 -23.44
N PHE A 482 -3.82 4.95 -23.99
CA PHE A 482 -5.00 5.40 -23.24
C PHE A 482 -5.90 4.22 -22.83
N ILE A 483 -6.14 3.26 -23.71
CA ILE A 483 -6.97 2.07 -23.40
C ILE A 483 -6.37 1.29 -22.23
N VAL A 484 -5.06 1.02 -22.27
CA VAL A 484 -4.39 0.31 -21.16
C VAL A 484 -4.41 1.14 -19.88
N SER A 485 -4.19 2.45 -19.98
CA SER A 485 -4.31 3.37 -18.86
C SER A 485 -5.69 3.30 -18.20
N LEU A 486 -6.74 3.36 -19.03
CA LEU A 486 -8.14 3.32 -18.61
C LEU A 486 -8.51 1.97 -17.98
N LEU A 487 -8.14 0.86 -18.62
CA LEU A 487 -8.34 -0.48 -18.06
C LEU A 487 -7.61 -0.63 -16.73
N GLY A 488 -6.39 -0.07 -16.61
CA GLY A 488 -5.64 -0.01 -15.37
C GLY A 488 -6.37 0.73 -14.26
N VAL A 489 -6.89 1.94 -14.51
CA VAL A 489 -7.66 2.73 -13.52
C VAL A 489 -8.95 2.02 -13.10
N ILE A 490 -9.70 1.44 -14.05
CA ILE A 490 -10.90 0.68 -13.73
C ILE A 490 -10.54 -0.52 -12.84
N THR A 491 -9.44 -1.20 -13.16
CA THR A 491 -8.93 -2.36 -12.40
C THR A 491 -8.49 -1.96 -10.99
N LEU A 492 -7.79 -0.82 -10.86
CA LEU A 492 -7.40 -0.20 -9.59
C LEU A 492 -8.61 0.01 -8.69
N LEU A 493 -9.58 0.81 -9.15
CA LEU A 493 -10.73 1.22 -8.35
C LEU A 493 -11.62 0.02 -8.01
N TYR A 494 -11.85 -0.87 -8.97
CA TYR A 494 -12.63 -2.09 -8.73
C TYR A 494 -11.97 -2.98 -7.67
N GLY A 495 -10.65 -3.19 -7.76
CA GLY A 495 -9.87 -3.97 -6.80
C GLY A 495 -9.97 -3.40 -5.39
N GLU A 496 -9.75 -2.09 -5.22
CA GLU A 496 -9.78 -1.45 -3.90
C GLU A 496 -11.18 -1.49 -3.27
N ILE A 497 -12.23 -1.20 -4.05
CA ILE A 497 -13.62 -1.21 -3.56
C ILE A 497 -14.07 -2.63 -3.18
N LYS A 498 -13.68 -3.64 -3.95
CA LYS A 498 -14.01 -5.04 -3.62
C LYS A 498 -13.21 -5.54 -2.42
N ALA A 499 -11.93 -5.17 -2.28
CA ALA A 499 -11.13 -5.53 -1.12
C ALA A 499 -11.71 -4.95 0.18
N LEU A 500 -12.21 -3.71 0.15
CA LEU A 500 -12.83 -3.07 1.31
C LEU A 500 -14.00 -3.88 1.89
N ASN A 501 -14.82 -4.46 1.01
CA ASN A 501 -16.01 -5.24 1.37
C ASN A 501 -15.74 -6.72 1.65
N GLU A 502 -14.49 -7.16 1.50
CA GLU A 502 -14.12 -8.58 1.65
C GLU A 502 -13.81 -8.92 3.11
N THR A 503 -14.13 -10.14 3.53
CA THR A 503 -13.85 -10.67 4.88
C THR A 503 -12.85 -11.82 4.88
N ASN A 504 -12.72 -12.53 3.76
CA ASN A 504 -11.71 -13.58 3.59
C ASN A 504 -10.34 -12.96 3.35
N LEU A 505 -9.36 -13.28 4.21
CA LEU A 505 -8.02 -12.68 4.18
C LEU A 505 -7.33 -12.88 2.83
N LYS A 506 -7.35 -14.10 2.26
CA LYS A 506 -6.72 -14.38 0.96
C LYS A 506 -7.44 -13.71 -0.20
N ARG A 507 -8.78 -13.64 -0.17
CA ARG A 507 -9.56 -12.97 -1.21
C ARG A 507 -9.37 -11.45 -1.16
N MET A 508 -9.25 -10.87 0.04
CA MET A 508 -8.93 -9.46 0.22
C MET A 508 -7.54 -9.13 -0.35
N LEU A 509 -6.56 -9.99 -0.09
CA LEU A 509 -5.21 -9.89 -0.69
C LEU A 509 -5.22 -10.09 -2.22
N ALA A 510 -6.16 -10.86 -2.75
CA ALA A 510 -6.35 -11.06 -4.18
C ALA A 510 -6.95 -9.81 -4.86
N TYR A 511 -7.98 -9.20 -4.28
CA TYR A 511 -8.52 -7.93 -4.78
C TYR A 511 -7.51 -6.78 -4.66
N SER A 512 -6.70 -6.73 -3.61
CA SER A 512 -5.60 -5.78 -3.56
C SER A 512 -4.45 -6.12 -4.51
N THR A 513 -4.35 -7.35 -5.04
CA THR A 513 -3.42 -7.66 -6.14
C THR A 513 -3.95 -7.08 -7.44
N LEU A 514 -5.26 -7.23 -7.67
CA LEU A 514 -5.96 -6.61 -8.78
C LEU A 514 -5.72 -5.11 -8.81
N ALA A 515 -5.91 -4.45 -7.66
CA ALA A 515 -5.74 -3.00 -7.54
C ALA A 515 -4.34 -2.53 -7.96
N GLN A 516 -3.30 -3.13 -7.37
CA GLN A 516 -1.91 -2.73 -7.63
C GLN A 516 -1.43 -3.09 -9.05
N VAL A 517 -1.91 -4.21 -9.62
CA VAL A 517 -1.67 -4.50 -11.05
C VAL A 517 -2.39 -3.48 -11.95
N GLY A 518 -3.57 -3.02 -11.53
CA GLY A 518 -4.26 -1.87 -12.14
C GLY A 518 -3.40 -0.60 -12.10
N GLU A 519 -2.77 -0.26 -10.97
CA GLU A 519 -1.85 0.88 -10.89
C GLU A 519 -0.66 0.72 -11.85
N ILE A 520 -0.03 -0.46 -11.89
CA ILE A 520 1.09 -0.76 -12.79
C ILE A 520 0.66 -0.57 -14.24
N ALA A 521 -0.46 -1.17 -14.65
CA ALA A 521 -0.97 -1.06 -16.01
C ALA A 521 -1.35 0.39 -16.35
N ALA A 522 -1.94 1.11 -15.39
CA ALA A 522 -2.34 2.50 -15.58
C ALA A 522 -1.14 3.41 -15.86
N VAL A 523 -0.06 3.26 -15.07
CA VAL A 523 1.16 4.04 -15.23
C VAL A 523 1.96 3.58 -16.46
N LEU A 524 2.08 2.28 -16.68
CA LEU A 524 2.75 1.75 -17.87
C LEU A 524 2.09 2.25 -19.17
N GLY A 525 0.76 2.33 -19.18
CA GLY A 525 -0.03 2.87 -20.28
C GLY A 525 0.23 4.35 -20.59
N VAL A 526 0.90 5.12 -19.71
CA VAL A 526 1.31 6.50 -20.01
C VAL A 526 2.42 6.52 -21.07
N GLY A 527 3.25 5.48 -21.13
CA GLY A 527 4.22 5.28 -22.21
C GLY A 527 5.41 6.27 -22.23
N THR A 528 5.75 6.90 -21.10
CA THR A 528 6.95 7.75 -20.98
C THR A 528 8.10 7.00 -20.32
N TYR A 529 9.32 7.53 -20.45
CA TYR A 529 10.53 6.97 -19.81
C TYR A 529 10.37 6.84 -18.29
N LEU A 530 9.93 7.90 -17.61
CA LEU A 530 9.73 7.86 -16.14
C LEU A 530 8.54 6.98 -15.73
N ALA A 531 7.48 6.89 -16.54
CA ALA A 531 6.35 6.03 -16.24
C ALA A 531 6.75 4.56 -16.33
N THR A 532 7.57 4.20 -17.32
CA THR A 532 8.19 2.87 -17.42
C THR A 532 9.07 2.58 -16.21
N MET A 533 9.94 3.53 -15.84
CA MET A 533 10.80 3.42 -14.66
C MET A 533 9.99 3.17 -13.38
N GLY A 534 8.96 3.98 -13.12
CA GLY A 534 8.08 3.83 -11.96
C GLY A 534 7.28 2.53 -11.95
N ALA A 535 6.70 2.15 -13.10
CA ALA A 535 5.94 0.91 -13.23
C ALA A 535 6.82 -0.33 -13.01
N MET A 536 8.01 -0.38 -13.60
CA MET A 536 8.94 -1.52 -13.45
C MET A 536 9.53 -1.61 -12.03
N MET A 537 9.86 -0.47 -11.42
CA MET A 537 10.24 -0.41 -10.01
C MET A 537 9.12 -0.95 -9.11
N HIS A 538 7.86 -0.58 -9.39
CA HIS A 538 6.72 -1.09 -8.64
C HIS A 538 6.44 -2.57 -8.91
N VAL A 539 6.63 -3.08 -10.14
CA VAL A 539 6.52 -4.51 -10.46
C VAL A 539 7.40 -5.35 -9.53
N MET A 540 8.67 -4.97 -9.38
CA MET A 540 9.61 -5.70 -8.53
C MET A 540 9.24 -5.60 -7.05
N ASN A 541 8.98 -4.38 -6.56
CA ASN A 541 8.59 -4.17 -5.16
C ASN A 541 7.31 -4.94 -4.83
N HIS A 542 6.31 -4.88 -5.71
CA HIS A 542 5.05 -5.59 -5.56
C HIS A 542 5.22 -7.11 -5.57
N ALA A 543 6.10 -7.66 -6.40
CA ALA A 543 6.40 -9.10 -6.37
C ALA A 543 6.93 -9.54 -5.00
N ILE A 544 7.80 -8.73 -4.38
CA ILE A 544 8.38 -9.02 -3.06
C ILE A 544 7.33 -8.88 -1.95
N PHE A 545 6.69 -7.70 -1.80
CA PHE A 545 5.77 -7.48 -0.67
C PHE A 545 4.46 -8.27 -0.80
N LYS A 546 3.97 -8.61 -2.01
CA LYS A 546 2.82 -9.53 -2.12
C LYS A 546 3.18 -10.96 -1.79
N SER A 547 4.37 -11.42 -2.18
CA SER A 547 4.85 -12.73 -1.74
C SER A 547 4.90 -12.78 -0.22
N LEU A 548 5.39 -11.72 0.41
CA LEU A 548 5.41 -11.59 1.86
C LEU A 548 4.01 -11.67 2.47
N LEU A 549 3.06 -10.91 1.93
CA LEU A 549 1.67 -10.87 2.40
C LEU A 549 0.96 -12.22 2.26
N PHE A 550 1.04 -12.89 1.11
CA PHE A 550 0.39 -14.17 0.89
C PHE A 550 1.05 -15.32 1.66
N LEU A 551 2.37 -15.34 1.77
CA LEU A 551 3.08 -16.35 2.57
C LEU A 551 2.82 -16.14 4.07
N ALA A 552 2.81 -14.90 4.56
CA ALA A 552 2.50 -14.64 5.97
C ALA A 552 1.02 -14.95 6.29
N ALA A 553 0.09 -14.58 5.41
CA ALA A 553 -1.30 -15.02 5.52
C ALA A 553 -1.40 -16.55 5.51
N GLY A 554 -0.58 -17.22 4.69
CA GLY A 554 -0.47 -18.68 4.68
C GLY A 554 0.00 -19.27 6.00
N ALA A 555 0.98 -18.65 6.66
CA ALA A 555 1.49 -19.07 7.95
C ALA A 555 0.46 -18.85 9.07
N ILE A 556 -0.24 -17.71 9.04
CA ILE A 556 -1.38 -17.38 9.91
C ILE A 556 -2.48 -18.44 9.76
N ILE A 557 -2.87 -18.78 8.52
CA ILE A 557 -3.89 -19.82 8.23
C ILE A 557 -3.38 -21.21 8.64
N TYR A 558 -2.10 -21.51 8.43
CA TYR A 558 -1.50 -22.80 8.78
C TYR A 558 -1.64 -23.12 10.27
N ARG A 559 -1.48 -22.11 11.13
CA ARG A 559 -1.63 -22.23 12.60
C ARG A 559 -3.06 -21.97 13.08
N GLY A 560 -3.68 -20.88 12.63
CA GLY A 560 -5.00 -20.43 13.07
C GLY A 560 -6.18 -21.19 12.45
N LYS A 561 -5.97 -21.96 11.38
CA LYS A 561 -6.97 -22.81 10.69
C LYS A 561 -8.22 -22.11 10.15
N SER A 562 -8.30 -20.78 10.22
CA SER A 562 -9.34 -19.97 9.56
C SER A 562 -8.76 -19.06 8.48
N LYS A 563 -9.60 -18.74 7.49
CA LYS A 563 -9.33 -17.79 6.41
C LYS A 563 -10.10 -16.48 6.59
N THR A 564 -11.02 -16.41 7.55
CA THR A 564 -11.87 -15.24 7.80
C THR A 564 -11.18 -14.31 8.78
N LEU A 565 -11.15 -13.01 8.48
CA LEU A 565 -10.44 -12.03 9.29
C LEU A 565 -10.94 -11.98 10.74
N SER A 566 -12.26 -12.10 10.96
CA SER A 566 -12.89 -12.10 12.29
C SER A 566 -12.40 -13.22 13.21
N ASP A 567 -11.93 -14.34 12.66
CA ASP A 567 -11.51 -15.51 13.42
C ASP A 567 -10.03 -15.44 13.79
N LEU A 568 -9.31 -14.46 13.23
CA LEU A 568 -7.87 -14.25 13.39
C LEU A 568 -7.55 -13.12 14.38
N LYS A 569 -8.54 -12.74 15.20
CA LYS A 569 -8.43 -11.68 16.21
C LYS A 569 -7.27 -11.94 17.17
N GLY A 570 -6.37 -10.97 17.30
CA GLY A 570 -5.24 -11.01 18.23
C GLY A 570 -4.18 -12.07 17.94
N ILE A 571 -4.25 -12.77 16.80
CA ILE A 571 -3.33 -13.88 16.49
C ILE A 571 -1.86 -13.43 16.45
N GLY A 572 -1.60 -12.15 16.14
CA GLY A 572 -0.27 -11.54 16.17
C GLY A 572 0.39 -11.53 17.53
N ARG A 573 -0.37 -11.63 18.63
CA ARG A 573 0.19 -11.78 19.98
C ARG A 573 0.83 -13.17 20.19
N LYS A 574 0.35 -14.19 19.48
CA LYS A 574 0.85 -15.57 19.55
C LYS A 574 1.86 -15.89 18.44
N MET A 575 1.77 -15.18 17.31
CA MET A 575 2.68 -15.31 16.17
C MET A 575 3.38 -13.96 15.84
N PRO A 576 4.21 -13.44 16.76
CA PRO A 576 4.73 -12.07 16.65
C PRO A 576 5.68 -11.85 15.47
N VAL A 577 6.52 -12.82 15.10
CA VAL A 577 7.46 -12.71 13.97
C VAL A 577 6.70 -12.75 12.66
N THR A 578 5.85 -13.77 12.47
CA THR A 578 5.02 -13.92 11.26
C THR A 578 4.17 -12.68 11.03
N CYS A 579 3.48 -12.20 12.07
CA CYS A 579 2.61 -11.05 11.95
C CYS A 579 3.42 -9.77 11.76
N THR A 580 4.58 -9.59 12.41
CA THR A 580 5.45 -8.41 12.16
C THR A 580 5.90 -8.36 10.69
N CYS A 581 6.32 -9.48 10.11
CA CYS A 581 6.63 -9.55 8.68
C CYS A 581 5.39 -9.22 7.82
N PHE A 582 4.20 -9.69 8.23
CA PHE A 582 2.94 -9.31 7.57
C PHE A 582 2.66 -7.80 7.66
N ALA A 583 2.89 -7.18 8.81
CA ALA A 583 2.73 -5.74 9.01
C ALA A 583 3.71 -4.92 8.15
N ILE A 584 4.96 -5.36 8.02
CA ILE A 584 5.94 -4.74 7.10
C ILE A 584 5.41 -4.78 5.66
N GLY A 585 4.84 -5.92 5.23
CA GLY A 585 4.19 -6.03 3.93
C GLY A 585 3.00 -5.07 3.77
N LEU A 586 2.17 -4.92 4.81
CA LEU A 586 1.01 -4.02 4.83
C LEU A 586 1.41 -2.54 4.78
N LEU A 587 2.42 -2.13 5.56
CA LEU A 587 2.94 -0.77 5.55
C LEU A 587 3.63 -0.45 4.20
N SER A 588 4.32 -1.42 3.61
CA SER A 588 4.91 -1.27 2.29
C SER A 588 3.87 -1.08 1.19
N ILE A 589 2.81 -1.90 1.15
CA ILE A 589 1.77 -1.78 0.11
C ILE A 589 0.92 -0.50 0.26
N MET A 590 0.74 0.01 1.49
CA MET A 590 0.19 1.35 1.72
C MET A 590 1.06 2.45 1.11
N GLY A 591 2.34 2.19 0.86
CA GLY A 591 3.30 3.16 0.37
C GLY A 591 3.86 4.04 1.48
N LEU A 592 4.11 3.50 2.67
CA LEU A 592 4.66 4.27 3.80
C LEU A 592 6.19 4.14 3.89
N PRO A 593 6.94 5.22 4.17
CA PRO A 593 8.37 5.16 4.39
C PRO A 593 8.70 4.52 5.76
N PRO A 594 9.87 3.85 5.88
CA PRO A 594 10.95 3.74 4.90
C PRO A 594 10.85 2.46 4.04
N PHE A 595 9.67 1.93 3.75
CA PHE A 595 9.52 0.66 3.02
C PHE A 595 9.55 0.86 1.49
N SER A 596 9.99 -0.15 0.74
CA SER A 596 10.20 -0.07 -0.72
C SER A 596 8.98 0.41 -1.52
N GLY A 597 7.76 0.10 -1.06
CA GLY A 597 6.54 0.52 -1.73
C GLY A 597 6.35 2.04 -1.81
N PHE A 598 6.84 2.80 -0.82
CA PHE A 598 6.80 4.28 -0.84
C PHE A 598 7.49 4.85 -2.07
N PHE A 599 8.73 4.42 -2.33
CA PHE A 599 9.54 4.96 -3.42
C PHE A 599 8.96 4.62 -4.80
N SER A 600 8.48 3.39 -4.99
CA SER A 600 7.84 3.02 -6.26
C SER A 600 6.55 3.78 -6.54
N LYS A 601 5.68 3.97 -5.53
CA LYS A 601 4.46 4.76 -5.68
C LYS A 601 4.77 6.25 -5.86
N PHE A 602 5.80 6.75 -5.18
CA PHE A 602 6.30 8.11 -5.36
C PHE A 602 6.71 8.34 -6.82
N MET A 603 7.52 7.45 -7.37
CA MET A 603 8.00 7.51 -8.74
C MET A 603 6.86 7.41 -9.77
N MET A 604 5.88 6.54 -9.52
CA MET A 604 4.68 6.40 -10.36
C MET A 604 3.87 7.70 -10.43
N VAL A 605 3.55 8.30 -9.28
CA VAL A 605 2.78 9.56 -9.24
C VAL A 605 3.59 10.70 -9.85
N TYR A 606 4.90 10.78 -9.56
CA TYR A 606 5.78 11.77 -10.18
C TYR A 606 5.78 11.67 -11.71
N ALA A 607 5.93 10.46 -12.25
CA ALA A 607 5.95 10.22 -13.69
C ALA A 607 4.63 10.58 -14.39
N VAL A 608 3.50 10.26 -13.76
CA VAL A 608 2.15 10.59 -14.28
C VAL A 608 1.91 12.09 -14.30
N VAL A 609 2.32 12.80 -13.24
CA VAL A 609 2.20 14.27 -13.19
C VAL A 609 3.15 14.93 -14.19
N GLN A 610 4.37 14.41 -14.36
CA GLN A 610 5.31 14.86 -15.41
C GLN A 610 4.73 14.69 -16.82
N ALA A 611 3.98 13.61 -17.05
CA ALA A 611 3.27 13.38 -18.31
C ALA A 611 2.00 14.24 -18.48
N GLY A 612 1.70 15.15 -17.55
CA GLY A 612 0.51 16.02 -17.59
C GLY A 612 -0.81 15.32 -17.25
N GLN A 613 -0.77 14.09 -16.74
CA GLN A 613 -1.97 13.27 -16.49
C GLN A 613 -2.45 13.36 -15.03
N LEU A 614 -2.75 14.57 -14.55
CA LEU A 614 -3.21 14.81 -13.18
C LEU A 614 -4.40 13.92 -12.72
N PRO A 615 -5.43 13.64 -13.55
CA PRO A 615 -6.53 12.77 -13.15
C PRO A 615 -6.08 11.35 -12.78
N LEU A 616 -5.07 10.81 -13.46
CA LEU A 616 -4.53 9.49 -13.18
C LEU A 616 -3.76 9.49 -11.84
N ALA A 617 -3.00 10.54 -11.54
CA ALA A 617 -2.34 10.70 -10.25
C ALA A 617 -3.36 10.75 -9.10
N ILE A 618 -4.47 11.48 -9.28
CA ILE A 618 -5.56 11.53 -8.31
C ILE A 618 -6.20 10.14 -8.12
N ALA A 619 -6.43 9.39 -9.20
CA ALA A 619 -6.99 8.05 -9.11
C ALA A 619 -6.10 7.08 -8.32
N ILE A 620 -4.77 7.12 -8.53
CA ILE A 620 -3.79 6.32 -7.78
C ILE A 620 -3.81 6.66 -6.29
N LEU A 621 -3.86 7.95 -5.94
CA LEU A 621 -3.92 8.40 -4.55
C LEU A 621 -5.24 8.02 -3.88
N LEU A 622 -6.37 8.19 -4.57
CA LEU A 622 -7.69 7.75 -4.08
C LEU A 622 -7.72 6.24 -3.84
N GLY A 623 -7.19 5.44 -4.77
CA GLY A 623 -7.02 3.99 -4.61
C GLY A 623 -6.19 3.65 -3.37
N SER A 624 -5.06 4.34 -3.18
CA SER A 624 -4.20 4.16 -2.00
C SER A 624 -4.89 4.52 -0.68
N VAL A 625 -5.73 5.57 -0.65
CA VAL A 625 -6.54 5.93 0.53
C VAL A 625 -7.55 4.82 0.85
N ILE A 626 -8.27 4.29 -0.15
CA ILE A 626 -9.21 3.17 0.04
C ILE A 626 -8.44 1.93 0.53
N GLY A 627 -7.27 1.67 -0.05
CA GLY A 627 -6.30 0.65 0.36
C GLY A 627 -6.01 0.70 1.86
N ALA A 628 -5.56 1.86 2.32
CA ALA A 628 -5.16 2.11 3.70
C ALA A 628 -6.27 1.74 4.70
N VAL A 629 -7.55 1.98 4.37
CA VAL A 629 -8.70 1.65 5.23
C VAL A 629 -8.73 0.17 5.59
N TYR A 630 -8.68 -0.75 4.61
CA TYR A 630 -8.76 -2.18 4.94
C TYR A 630 -7.42 -2.77 5.38
N TYR A 631 -6.28 -2.21 4.97
CA TYR A 631 -4.98 -2.67 5.47
C TYR A 631 -4.81 -2.35 6.97
N VAL A 632 -5.21 -1.16 7.43
CA VAL A 632 -5.20 -0.84 8.87
C VAL A 632 -6.26 -1.65 9.61
N ARG A 633 -7.43 -1.93 9.00
CA ARG A 633 -8.40 -2.87 9.57
C ARG A 633 -7.78 -4.25 9.83
N ILE A 634 -6.98 -4.76 8.90
CA ILE A 634 -6.26 -6.02 9.10
C ILE A 634 -5.27 -5.90 10.28
N LEU A 635 -4.45 -4.84 10.33
CA LEU A 635 -3.51 -4.61 11.43
C LEU A 635 -4.22 -4.57 12.79
N ARG A 636 -5.32 -3.82 12.88
CA ARG A 636 -6.17 -3.73 14.08
C ARG A 636 -6.61 -5.12 14.56
N VAL A 637 -7.25 -5.89 13.67
CA VAL A 637 -7.82 -7.19 14.02
C VAL A 637 -6.72 -8.19 14.40
N VAL A 638 -5.65 -8.28 13.61
CA VAL A 638 -4.60 -9.29 13.80
C VAL A 638 -3.75 -9.02 15.04
N PHE A 639 -3.44 -7.76 15.36
CA PHE A 639 -2.50 -7.43 16.43
C PHE A 639 -3.14 -6.95 17.72
N PHE A 640 -4.16 -6.09 17.62
CA PHE A 640 -4.59 -5.28 18.77
C PHE A 640 -5.85 -5.81 19.42
N GLU A 641 -6.67 -6.59 18.72
CA GLU A 641 -7.74 -7.32 19.38
C GLU A 641 -7.21 -8.42 20.30
N ARG A 642 -8.03 -8.84 21.26
CA ARG A 642 -7.67 -9.90 22.22
C ARG A 642 -7.75 -11.26 21.55
N TYR A 643 -6.74 -12.09 21.78
CA TYR A 643 -6.74 -13.48 21.32
C TYR A 643 -7.52 -14.36 22.29
N SER A 644 -8.56 -15.02 21.81
CA SER A 644 -9.39 -15.97 22.57
C SER A 644 -9.36 -17.39 21.98
N GLY A 645 -8.45 -17.65 21.03
CA GLY A 645 -8.33 -18.95 20.36
C GLY A 645 -7.47 -19.97 21.14
N PRO A 646 -7.28 -21.16 20.57
CA PRO A 646 -6.43 -22.21 21.16
C PRO A 646 -4.96 -21.78 21.23
N GLU A 647 -4.14 -22.42 22.07
CA GLU A 647 -2.71 -22.14 22.04
C GLU A 647 -2.09 -22.53 20.70
N ILE A 648 -1.38 -21.57 20.10
CA ILE A 648 -0.68 -21.77 18.83
C ILE A 648 0.79 -21.34 18.97
N ALA A 649 1.66 -22.10 18.31
CA ALA A 649 3.07 -21.76 18.17
C ALA A 649 3.31 -20.91 16.92
N GLU A 650 4.49 -20.30 16.83
CA GLU A 650 4.94 -19.62 15.63
C GLU A 650 5.03 -20.54 14.41
N ALA A 651 5.15 -19.94 13.22
CA ALA A 651 5.38 -20.67 11.99
C ALA A 651 6.68 -21.50 12.06
N PRO A 652 6.75 -22.67 11.40
CA PRO A 652 7.98 -23.44 11.28
C PRO A 652 9.16 -22.63 10.72
N ALA A 653 10.39 -22.98 11.11
CA ALA A 653 11.60 -22.23 10.76
C ALA A 653 11.79 -21.94 9.24
N PRO A 654 11.56 -22.88 8.30
CA PRO A 654 11.68 -22.57 6.87
C PRO A 654 10.67 -21.50 6.40
N MET A 655 9.45 -21.52 6.95
CA MET A 655 8.45 -20.49 6.65
C MET A 655 8.89 -19.14 7.22
N LEU A 656 9.33 -19.09 8.48
CA LEU A 656 9.84 -17.86 9.11
C LEU A 656 11.03 -17.28 8.35
N PHE A 657 11.98 -18.11 7.91
CA PHE A 657 13.13 -17.66 7.14
C PHE A 657 12.71 -17.00 5.82
N ALA A 658 11.78 -17.61 5.07
CA ALA A 658 11.23 -17.01 3.87
C ALA A 658 10.54 -15.65 4.13
N LEU A 659 9.78 -15.54 5.23
CA LEU A 659 9.12 -14.29 5.62
C LEU A 659 10.12 -13.21 6.02
N LEU A 660 11.14 -13.56 6.82
CA LEU A 660 12.19 -12.64 7.25
C LEU A 660 13.03 -12.16 6.07
N LEU A 661 13.36 -13.06 5.13
CA LEU A 661 14.07 -12.71 3.89
C LEU A 661 13.28 -11.67 3.08
N LEU A 662 11.99 -11.92 2.82
CA LEU A 662 11.16 -10.98 2.08
C LEU A 662 10.94 -9.66 2.83
N ALA A 663 10.70 -9.69 4.15
CA ALA A 663 10.59 -8.49 4.96
C ALA A 663 11.89 -7.67 4.96
N GLY A 664 13.04 -8.36 5.01
CA GLY A 664 14.36 -7.76 4.85
C GLY A 664 14.51 -7.07 3.49
N LEU A 665 14.13 -7.74 2.39
CA LEU A 665 14.15 -7.13 1.05
C LEU A 665 13.23 -5.91 0.92
N VAL A 666 12.06 -5.91 1.57
CA VAL A 666 11.16 -4.75 1.61
C VAL A 666 11.78 -3.55 2.34
N VAL A 667 12.45 -3.79 3.47
CA VAL A 667 13.14 -2.73 4.23
C VAL A 667 14.38 -2.25 3.48
N LEU A 668 15.23 -3.17 2.99
CA LEU A 668 16.44 -2.84 2.24
C LEU A 668 16.12 -2.10 0.94
N GLY A 669 15.07 -2.50 0.22
CA GLY A 669 14.64 -1.80 -1.00
C GLY A 669 14.06 -0.40 -0.73
N GLY A 670 13.69 -0.08 0.51
CA GLY A 670 13.30 1.27 0.90
C GLY A 670 14.44 2.09 1.49
N ILE A 671 15.42 1.48 2.15
CA ILE A 671 16.65 2.19 2.56
C ILE A 671 17.55 2.48 1.34
N PHE A 672 17.60 1.56 0.39
CA PHE A 672 18.42 1.63 -0.83
C PHE A 672 17.55 1.51 -2.09
N PRO A 673 16.69 2.51 -2.39
CA PRO A 673 15.80 2.47 -3.56
C PRO A 673 16.57 2.38 -4.89
N GLN A 674 17.84 2.76 -4.92
CA GLN A 674 18.71 2.68 -6.10
C GLN A 674 18.85 1.25 -6.62
N LEU A 675 18.83 0.23 -5.74
CA LEU A 675 18.87 -1.18 -6.15
C LEU A 675 17.72 -1.49 -7.12
N SER A 676 16.53 -0.98 -6.82
CA SER A 676 15.35 -1.18 -7.66
C SER A 676 15.34 -0.31 -8.91
N LEU A 677 15.90 0.90 -8.84
CA LEU A 677 16.04 1.77 -10.01
C LEU A 677 17.04 1.20 -11.02
N HIS A 678 18.20 0.72 -10.57
CA HIS A 678 19.23 0.15 -11.45
C HIS A 678 18.74 -1.09 -12.22
N LEU A 679 17.87 -1.91 -11.60
CA LEU A 679 17.31 -3.08 -12.28
C LEU A 679 16.23 -2.74 -13.30
N ALA A 680 15.53 -1.61 -13.12
CA ALA A 680 14.43 -1.21 -14.00
C ALA A 680 14.83 -0.15 -15.05
N GLN A 681 15.97 0.53 -14.88
CA GLN A 681 16.52 1.49 -15.85
C GLN A 681 16.80 0.87 -17.23
N PRO A 682 17.43 -0.33 -17.37
CA PRO A 682 17.64 -0.95 -18.69
C PRO A 682 16.34 -1.21 -19.46
N VAL A 683 15.22 -1.42 -18.75
CA VAL A 683 13.90 -1.56 -19.36
C VAL A 683 13.41 -0.24 -19.94
N ALA A 684 13.54 0.84 -19.16
CA ALA A 684 13.15 2.18 -19.59
C ALA A 684 14.00 2.65 -20.77
N GLU A 685 15.30 2.34 -20.77
CA GLU A 685 16.23 2.64 -21.88
C GLU A 685 15.86 1.88 -23.16
N LEU A 686 15.54 0.58 -23.04
CA LEU A 686 15.06 -0.23 -24.17
C LEU A 686 13.75 0.31 -24.77
N PHE A 687 12.82 0.73 -23.91
CA PHE A 687 11.53 1.27 -24.36
C PHE A 687 11.73 2.64 -25.02
N ALA A 688 12.66 3.44 -24.47
CA ALA A 688 13.03 4.72 -25.05
C ALA A 688 13.65 4.55 -26.45
N SER A 689 14.61 3.62 -26.59
CA SER A 689 15.28 3.37 -27.86
C SER A 689 14.31 2.85 -28.93
N ARG A 690 13.38 1.96 -28.56
CA ARG A 690 12.35 1.43 -29.48
C ARG A 690 11.25 2.44 -29.80
N GLY A 691 10.92 3.30 -28.84
CA GLY A 691 9.84 4.27 -28.95
C GLY A 691 10.22 5.61 -29.54
N GLY A 692 11.50 5.88 -29.78
CA GLY A 692 11.99 7.24 -30.10
C GLY A 692 11.76 8.23 -28.96
N ILE A 693 11.64 7.75 -27.72
CA ILE A 693 11.43 8.59 -26.55
C ILE A 693 12.80 9.05 -26.05
N THR A 694 12.97 10.34 -25.82
CA THR A 694 14.20 10.87 -25.23
C THR A 694 14.27 10.47 -23.74
N PRO A 695 15.34 9.79 -23.29
CA PRO A 695 15.56 9.54 -21.87
C PRO A 695 15.60 10.86 -21.10
N ILE A 696 14.98 10.87 -19.91
CA ILE A 696 14.96 12.03 -19.01
C ILE A 696 15.67 11.65 -17.72
N ALA A 697 16.31 12.62 -17.07
CA ALA A 697 16.95 12.42 -15.77
C ALA A 697 15.98 11.80 -14.76
N ILE A 698 16.41 10.70 -14.14
CA ILE A 698 15.66 10.05 -13.06
C ILE A 698 15.74 10.97 -11.82
N PRO A 699 14.60 11.35 -11.22
CA PRO A 699 14.60 12.24 -10.08
C PRO A 699 15.28 11.56 -8.88
N GLN A 700 16.11 12.31 -8.13
CA GLN A 700 16.83 11.78 -6.97
C GLN A 700 15.89 11.60 -5.78
N ILE A 701 15.36 10.37 -5.62
CA ILE A 701 14.48 9.97 -4.53
C ILE A 701 15.26 9.30 -3.39
N VAL A 702 16.18 10.04 -2.78
CA VAL A 702 17.03 9.56 -1.67
C VAL A 702 16.62 10.21 -0.37
N MET A 703 16.41 9.39 0.67
CA MET A 703 16.17 9.88 2.02
C MET A 703 17.50 10.25 2.69
N ASP A 704 17.71 11.52 2.97
CA ASP A 704 18.85 12.06 3.70
C ASP A 704 18.55 12.11 5.21
N TRP A 705 19.15 11.21 5.97
CA TRP A 705 18.93 11.10 7.40
C TRP A 705 19.91 12.00 8.15
N SER A 706 19.40 13.04 8.81
CA SER A 706 20.21 13.85 9.72
C SER A 706 20.71 13.02 10.91
N PRO A 707 21.86 13.37 11.52
CA PRO A 707 22.37 12.66 12.68
C PRO A 707 21.33 12.52 13.80
N ALA A 708 20.55 13.57 14.05
CA ALA A 708 19.49 13.57 15.06
C ALA A 708 18.33 12.62 14.72
N SER A 709 17.85 12.61 13.46
CA SER A 709 16.76 11.72 13.05
C SER A 709 17.21 10.26 12.99
N LEU A 710 18.45 10.01 12.55
CA LEU A 710 19.07 8.69 12.52
C LEU A 710 19.26 8.11 13.93
N LEU A 711 19.78 8.93 14.86
CA LEU A 711 19.93 8.54 16.28
C LEU A 711 18.58 8.21 16.91
N ALA A 712 17.54 8.99 16.63
CA ALA A 712 16.18 8.69 17.10
C ALA A 712 15.62 7.41 16.43
N GLY A 713 15.80 7.23 15.12
CA GLY A 713 15.31 6.07 14.38
C GLY A 713 15.95 4.75 14.84
N ILE A 714 17.28 4.68 14.85
CA ILE A 714 18.03 3.51 15.34
C ILE A 714 17.86 3.36 16.85
N GLY A 715 17.89 4.47 17.59
CA GLY A 715 17.72 4.49 19.03
C GLY A 715 16.35 3.98 19.47
N ALA A 716 15.28 4.21 18.69
CA ALA A 716 13.98 3.61 18.95
C ALA A 716 14.08 2.07 18.96
N VAL A 717 14.71 1.47 17.94
CA VAL A 717 14.90 0.01 17.86
C VAL A 717 15.66 -0.52 19.09
N LEU A 718 16.73 0.17 19.49
CA LEU A 718 17.48 -0.15 20.71
C LEU A 718 16.59 -0.10 21.96
N VAL A 719 15.80 0.97 22.11
CA VAL A 719 14.85 1.16 23.22
C VAL A 719 13.84 0.01 23.31
N TYR A 720 13.34 -0.48 22.17
CA TYR A 720 12.43 -1.62 22.12
C TYR A 720 13.07 -2.90 22.68
N PHE A 721 14.30 -3.21 22.24
CA PHE A 721 15.01 -4.42 22.67
C PHE A 721 15.46 -4.34 24.14
N ILE A 722 16.03 -3.22 24.59
CA ILE A 722 16.39 -3.00 26.00
C ILE A 722 15.14 -3.13 26.89
N GLY A 723 14.02 -2.58 26.42
CA GLY A 723 12.76 -2.59 27.14
C GLY A 723 12.11 -3.97 27.30
N LYS A 724 12.51 -4.99 26.52
CA LYS A 724 12.05 -6.37 26.73
C LYS A 724 12.54 -6.95 28.06
N ALA A 725 13.71 -6.53 28.54
CA ALA A 725 14.27 -7.02 29.80
C ALA A 725 13.78 -6.23 31.02
N ASN A 726 13.65 -4.90 30.92
CA ASN A 726 13.17 -4.05 32.00
C ASN A 726 12.53 -2.77 31.46
N SER A 727 11.28 -2.52 31.85
CA SER A 727 10.47 -1.42 31.33
C SER A 727 10.99 -0.03 31.75
N ARG A 728 11.53 0.11 32.97
CA ARG A 728 12.15 1.35 33.44
C ARG A 728 13.42 1.68 32.65
N ARG A 729 14.19 0.66 32.24
CA ARG A 729 15.38 0.84 31.38
C ARG A 729 15.00 1.35 30.00
N ALA A 730 13.84 0.95 29.47
CA ALA A 730 13.32 1.47 28.20
C ALA A 730 13.13 2.99 28.24
N GLY A 731 12.50 3.49 29.32
CA GLY A 731 12.27 4.92 29.50
C GLY A 731 13.57 5.71 29.65
N ILE A 732 14.53 5.22 30.44
CA ILE A 732 15.85 5.85 30.58
C ILE A 732 16.59 5.85 29.23
N ALA A 733 16.57 4.74 28.49
CA ALA A 733 17.18 4.66 27.16
C ALA A 733 16.53 5.65 26.19
N ALA A 734 15.20 5.81 26.22
CA ALA A 734 14.49 6.77 25.37
C ALA A 734 14.91 8.22 25.67
N VAL A 735 15.06 8.57 26.96
CA VAL A 735 15.57 9.88 27.38
C VAL A 735 17.01 10.10 26.90
N MET A 736 17.89 9.10 27.04
CA MET A 736 19.28 9.19 26.58
C MET A 736 19.36 9.35 25.06
N VAL A 737 18.58 8.57 24.29
CA VAL A 737 18.50 8.71 22.82
C VAL A 737 18.05 10.12 22.44
N MET A 738 17.04 10.67 23.11
CA MET A 738 16.55 12.01 22.82
C MET A 738 17.54 13.12 23.23
N ALA A 739 18.28 12.93 24.32
CA ALA A 739 19.35 13.83 24.74
C ALA A 739 20.53 13.83 23.76
N LEU A 740 20.88 12.66 23.23
CA LEU A 740 21.88 12.53 22.15
C LEU A 740 21.37 13.16 20.85
N ALA A 741 20.09 13.01 20.51
CA ALA A 741 19.51 13.69 19.36
C ALA A 741 19.51 15.22 19.54
N LEU A 742 19.22 15.73 20.75
CA LEU A 742 19.36 17.15 21.07
C LEU A 742 20.79 17.64 20.90
N ALA A 743 21.77 16.89 21.42
CA ALA A 743 23.18 17.22 21.23
C ALA A 743 23.57 17.19 19.74
N ALA A 744 23.07 16.23 18.96
CA ALA A 744 23.30 16.15 17.53
C ALA A 744 22.74 17.36 16.75
N VAL A 745 21.56 17.88 17.14
CA VAL A 745 21.04 19.14 16.56
C VAL A 745 21.97 20.32 16.85
N LEU A 746 22.56 20.39 18.05
CA LEU A 746 23.49 21.45 18.42
C LEU A 746 24.84 21.33 17.69
N PHE A 747 25.38 20.11 17.55
CA PHE A 747 26.64 19.87 16.86
C PHE A 747 26.54 20.05 15.34
N ASP A 748 25.40 19.67 14.75
CA ASP A 748 25.12 19.81 13.32
C ASP A 748 24.27 21.04 13.01
N ALA A 749 24.42 22.11 13.80
CA ALA A 749 23.61 23.33 13.66
C ALA A 749 23.69 23.96 12.26
N GLY A 750 24.86 23.85 11.60
CA GLY A 750 25.11 24.37 10.26
C GLY A 750 24.30 23.69 9.15
N ARG A 751 23.72 22.50 9.40
CA ARG A 751 22.79 21.85 8.48
C ARG A 751 21.45 22.59 8.41
N TYR A 752 21.02 23.25 9.48
CA TYR A 752 19.68 23.79 9.54
C TYR A 752 19.66 25.26 9.12
N ASP A 753 18.62 25.68 8.39
CA ASP A 753 18.29 27.11 8.33
C ASP A 753 17.81 27.60 9.71
N LEU A 754 17.82 28.92 9.95
CA LEU A 754 17.48 29.48 11.27
C LEU A 754 16.11 29.04 11.79
N LEU A 755 15.07 29.03 10.94
CA LEU A 755 13.72 28.65 11.34
C LEU A 755 13.65 27.16 11.72
N SER A 756 14.29 26.32 10.92
CA SER A 756 14.37 24.87 11.14
C SER A 756 15.23 24.49 12.34
N PHE A 757 16.34 25.20 12.58
CA PHE A 757 17.25 24.98 13.69
C PHE A 757 16.55 25.15 15.03
N TRP A 758 15.91 26.31 15.22
CA TRP A 758 15.20 26.61 16.47
C TRP A 758 14.03 25.65 16.70
N PHE A 759 13.33 25.23 15.64
CA PHE A 759 12.27 24.26 15.80
C PHE A 759 12.82 22.86 16.16
N ALA A 760 13.88 22.40 15.50
CA ALA A 760 14.56 21.13 15.81
C ALA A 760 15.06 21.09 17.26
N LEU A 761 15.64 22.19 17.74
CA LEU A 761 16.08 22.34 19.12
C LEU A 761 14.91 22.17 20.10
N LEU A 762 13.79 22.85 19.84
CA LEU A 762 12.59 22.78 20.69
C LEU A 762 11.94 21.40 20.65
N ILE A 763 11.92 20.74 19.49
CA ILE A 763 11.43 19.37 19.31
C ILE A 763 12.20 18.42 20.24
N ALA A 764 13.53 18.43 20.14
CA ALA A 764 14.37 17.54 20.93
C ALA A 764 14.31 17.88 22.43
N ALA A 765 14.39 19.17 22.81
CA ALA A 765 14.36 19.60 24.20
C ALA A 765 13.04 19.25 24.91
N VAL A 766 11.89 19.57 24.29
CA VAL A 766 10.57 19.21 24.82
C VAL A 766 10.35 17.69 24.76
N GLY A 767 10.98 17.01 23.81
CA GLY A 767 11.00 15.55 23.70
C GLY A 767 11.68 14.89 24.90
N VAL A 768 12.86 15.37 25.31
CA VAL A 768 13.57 14.91 26.52
C VAL A 768 12.65 15.01 27.73
N LEU A 769 12.05 16.18 27.94
CA LEU A 769 11.18 16.44 29.09
C LEU A 769 9.92 15.56 29.11
N ASN A 770 9.28 15.35 27.95
CA ASN A 770 8.12 14.47 27.84
C ASN A 770 8.46 13.00 28.06
N LEU A 771 9.61 12.55 27.55
CA LEU A 771 10.08 11.18 27.78
C LEU A 771 10.45 10.96 29.25
N MET A 772 11.06 11.95 29.92
CA MET A 772 11.31 11.92 31.36
C MET A 772 10.01 11.81 32.16
N TYR A 773 9.03 12.65 31.85
CA TYR A 773 7.69 12.59 32.46
C TYR A 773 7.04 11.22 32.25
N SER A 774 7.17 10.67 31.04
CA SER A 774 6.59 9.37 30.67
C SER A 774 7.13 8.21 31.49
N ILE A 775 8.34 8.30 32.06
CA ILE A 775 8.89 7.25 32.95
C ILE A 775 7.98 7.07 34.18
N GLY A 776 7.55 8.17 34.80
CA GLY A 776 6.67 8.13 35.97
C GLY A 776 5.23 7.79 35.58
N TYR A 777 4.72 8.41 34.50
CA TYR A 777 3.35 8.20 34.05
C TYR A 777 3.10 6.76 33.58
N MET A 778 4.05 6.16 32.85
CA MET A 778 3.90 4.83 32.28
C MET A 778 4.26 3.70 33.23
N GLN A 779 4.65 3.97 34.49
CA GLN A 779 5.15 2.96 35.43
C GLN A 779 4.21 1.75 35.59
N HIS A 780 2.89 1.99 35.50
CA HIS A 780 1.84 0.96 35.61
C HIS A 780 1.20 0.58 34.26
N GLY A 781 1.69 1.15 33.14
CA GLY A 781 1.15 0.90 31.80
C GLY A 781 1.58 -0.44 31.21
N HIS A 782 0.75 -0.99 30.33
CA HIS A 782 1.04 -2.24 29.63
C HIS A 782 1.87 -1.97 28.37
N ALA A 783 2.91 -2.78 28.09
CA ALA A 783 3.76 -2.62 26.90
C ALA A 783 4.55 -1.29 26.77
N GLN A 784 5.22 -0.87 27.85
CA GLN A 784 6.05 0.36 27.90
C GLN A 784 7.14 0.42 26.82
N ASN A 785 7.78 -0.71 26.50
CA ASN A 785 8.82 -0.77 25.46
C ASN A 785 8.28 -0.40 24.07
N ARG A 786 7.06 -0.83 23.74
CA ARG A 786 6.37 -0.46 22.49
C ARG A 786 6.02 1.03 22.48
N PHE A 787 5.52 1.55 23.60
CA PHE A 787 5.22 2.97 23.75
C PHE A 787 6.45 3.83 23.44
N PHE A 788 7.58 3.58 24.12
CA PHE A 788 8.79 4.36 23.92
C PHE A 788 9.39 4.18 22.52
N PHE A 789 9.31 2.97 21.94
CA PHE A 789 9.73 2.72 20.55
C PHE A 789 9.04 3.66 19.56
N PHE A 790 7.70 3.62 19.52
CA PHE A 790 6.97 4.43 18.55
C PHE A 790 7.02 5.92 18.88
N PHE A 791 7.09 6.29 20.16
CA PHE A 791 7.17 7.70 20.56
C PHE A 791 8.50 8.34 20.13
N VAL A 792 9.63 7.66 20.36
CA VAL A 792 10.95 8.13 19.90
C VAL A 792 11.02 8.15 18.37
N LEU A 793 10.49 7.14 17.69
CA LEU A 793 10.50 7.07 16.22
C LEU A 793 9.67 8.19 15.58
N MET A 794 8.51 8.51 16.16
CA MET A 794 7.67 9.64 15.75
C MET A 794 8.42 10.98 15.89
N ILE A 795 9.15 11.17 17.00
CA ILE A 795 9.99 12.37 17.20
C ILE A 795 11.14 12.42 16.20
N GLY A 796 11.77 11.27 15.90
CA GLY A 796 12.80 11.14 14.87
C GLY A 796 12.32 11.56 13.49
N GLY A 797 11.10 11.18 13.11
CA GLY A 797 10.44 11.66 11.89
C GLY A 797 10.31 13.19 11.87
N LEU A 798 9.86 13.79 12.98
CA LEU A 798 9.71 15.24 13.08
C LEU A 798 11.06 15.98 12.99
N LEU A 799 12.12 15.44 13.60
CA LEU A 799 13.49 15.97 13.44
C LEU A 799 13.97 15.88 11.98
N GLY A 800 13.62 14.81 11.28
CA GLY A 800 13.91 14.67 9.85
C GLY A 800 13.17 15.70 8.99
N VAL A 801 11.91 16.03 9.30
CA VAL A 801 11.15 17.10 8.62
C VAL A 801 11.89 18.43 8.74
N THR A 802 12.40 18.77 9.93
CA THR A 802 13.15 20.02 10.13
C THR A 802 14.52 20.02 9.47
N ALA A 803 15.16 18.86 9.30
CA ALA A 803 16.47 18.76 8.65
C ALA A 803 16.39 18.68 7.12
N SER A 804 15.19 18.74 6.54
CA SER A 804 14.98 18.51 5.10
C SER A 804 15.34 19.74 4.27
N HIS A 805 16.11 19.53 3.21
CA HIS A 805 16.53 20.56 2.24
C HIS A 805 15.77 20.53 0.90
N ASN A 806 14.92 19.53 0.72
CA ASN A 806 14.15 19.31 -0.49
C ASN A 806 12.75 18.77 -0.15
N LEU A 807 11.79 18.98 -1.05
CA LEU A 807 10.39 18.62 -0.80
C LEU A 807 10.16 17.11 -0.70
N PHE A 808 10.98 16.29 -1.36
CA PHE A 808 10.90 14.83 -1.25
C PHE A 808 11.20 14.38 0.19
N ASN A 809 12.32 14.82 0.76
CA ASN A 809 12.71 14.51 2.14
C ASN A 809 11.73 15.07 3.15
N PHE A 810 11.28 16.31 2.92
CA PHE A 810 10.24 16.94 3.75
C PHE A 810 9.00 16.04 3.83
N PHE A 811 8.51 15.57 2.69
CA PHE A 811 7.34 14.68 2.62
C PHE A 811 7.62 13.28 3.20
N ALA A 812 8.76 12.68 2.90
CA ALA A 812 9.11 11.35 3.39
C ALA A 812 9.18 11.31 4.93
N PHE A 813 9.82 12.29 5.56
CA PHE A 813 9.86 12.41 7.02
C PHE A 813 8.52 12.85 7.62
N TRP A 814 7.74 13.64 6.87
CA TRP A 814 6.37 13.98 7.26
C TRP A 814 5.52 12.73 7.43
N GLU A 815 5.62 11.79 6.47
CA GLU A 815 4.95 10.50 6.56
C GLU A 815 5.45 9.67 7.75
N ILE A 816 6.77 9.59 7.98
CA ILE A 816 7.31 8.87 9.16
C ILE A 816 6.72 9.43 10.46
N MET A 817 6.68 10.75 10.61
CA MET A 817 6.15 11.41 11.80
C MET A 817 4.62 11.24 11.94
N SER A 818 3.87 11.31 10.85
CA SER A 818 2.42 11.56 10.87
C SER A 818 1.55 10.31 10.67
N SER A 819 2.08 9.27 10.01
CA SER A 819 1.30 8.11 9.58
C SER A 819 1.34 6.97 10.62
N TRP A 820 2.08 5.91 10.35
CA TRP A 820 2.04 4.67 11.11
C TRP A 820 2.66 4.79 12.51
N THR A 821 3.74 5.57 12.68
CA THR A 821 4.37 5.73 14.00
C THR A 821 3.38 6.37 14.98
N LEU A 822 2.75 7.47 14.59
CA LEU A 822 1.76 8.19 15.37
C LEU A 822 0.51 7.34 15.63
N TYR A 823 0.03 6.58 14.65
CA TYR A 823 -1.06 5.61 14.84
C TYR A 823 -0.74 4.64 15.98
N PHE A 824 0.43 3.99 15.95
CA PHE A 824 0.81 3.01 16.95
C PHE A 824 1.05 3.59 18.35
N VAL A 825 1.45 4.86 18.46
CA VAL A 825 1.51 5.55 19.76
C VAL A 825 0.11 5.86 20.29
N ILE A 826 -0.83 6.28 19.44
CA ILE A 826 -2.19 6.66 19.86
C ILE A 826 -2.98 5.46 20.36
N ILE A 827 -2.89 4.31 19.68
CA ILE A 827 -3.63 3.09 20.04
C ILE A 827 -3.00 2.31 21.20
N HIS A 828 -2.07 2.93 21.93
CA HIS A 828 -1.28 2.26 22.95
C HIS A 828 -2.11 1.46 23.95
N GLU A 829 -3.25 2.01 24.39
CA GLU A 829 -4.12 1.40 25.38
C GLU A 829 -4.90 0.17 24.89
N GLU A 830 -4.97 -0.03 23.57
CA GLU A 830 -5.67 -1.17 22.92
C GLU A 830 -7.15 -1.35 23.33
N THR A 831 -7.76 -0.34 23.95
CA THR A 831 -9.21 -0.31 24.17
C THR A 831 -9.93 -0.16 22.85
N GLU A 832 -11.18 -0.64 22.78
CA GLU A 832 -11.98 -0.51 21.56
C GLU A 832 -12.09 0.96 21.11
N ASP A 833 -12.29 1.87 22.05
CA ASP A 833 -12.32 3.32 21.80
C ASP A 833 -10.98 3.84 21.29
N SER A 834 -9.85 3.43 21.90
CA SER A 834 -8.52 3.85 21.41
C SER A 834 -8.23 3.36 19.99
N LEU A 835 -8.66 2.15 19.65
CA LEU A 835 -8.46 1.56 18.32
C LEU A 835 -9.35 2.22 17.26
N ASN A 836 -10.61 2.49 17.59
CA ASN A 836 -11.54 3.21 16.72
C ASN A 836 -11.04 4.63 16.44
N GLU A 837 -10.63 5.33 17.49
CA GLU A 837 -10.16 6.70 17.40
C GLU A 837 -8.80 6.81 16.69
N GLY A 838 -7.85 5.92 16.99
CA GLY A 838 -6.58 5.86 16.28
C GLY A 838 -6.77 5.55 14.78
N PHE A 839 -7.69 4.65 14.43
CA PHE A 839 -8.03 4.35 13.04
C PHE A 839 -8.55 5.58 12.31
N LYS A 840 -9.52 6.28 12.91
CA LYS A 840 -10.10 7.52 12.38
C LYS A 840 -9.01 8.57 12.14
N TYR A 841 -8.14 8.77 13.12
CA TYR A 841 -7.06 9.75 13.06
C TYR A 841 -6.01 9.41 12.00
N PHE A 842 -5.64 8.13 11.86
CA PHE A 842 -4.70 7.68 10.83
C PHE A 842 -5.24 7.96 9.42
N ILE A 843 -6.49 7.59 9.13
CA ILE A 843 -7.09 7.81 7.81
C ILE A 843 -7.16 9.31 7.49
N PHE A 844 -7.54 10.14 8.46
CA PHE A 844 -7.55 11.59 8.26
C PHE A 844 -6.16 12.15 7.91
N ASN A 845 -5.12 11.75 8.67
CA ASN A 845 -3.75 12.16 8.37
C ASN A 845 -3.28 11.65 7.00
N PHE A 846 -3.67 10.43 6.60
CA PHE A 846 -3.29 9.85 5.32
C PHE A 846 -3.93 10.58 4.13
N VAL A 847 -5.16 11.09 4.30
CA VAL A 847 -5.80 11.97 3.30
C VAL A 847 -5.05 13.30 3.19
N GLY A 848 -4.76 13.96 4.32
CA GLY A 848 -4.00 15.22 4.33
C GLY A 848 -2.59 15.07 3.74
N ALA A 849 -1.93 13.94 4.04
CA ALA A 849 -0.67 13.53 3.44
C ALA A 849 -0.77 13.34 1.93
N SER A 850 -1.84 12.73 1.42
CA SER A 850 -2.05 12.55 -0.02
C SER A 850 -2.22 13.88 -0.74
N CYS A 851 -2.89 14.86 -0.13
CA CYS A 851 -2.96 16.24 -0.65
C CYS A 851 -1.58 16.91 -0.66
N LEU A 852 -0.83 16.83 0.46
CA LEU A 852 0.52 17.35 0.55
C LEU A 852 1.45 16.72 -0.48
N PHE A 853 1.36 15.41 -0.66
CA PHE A 853 2.15 14.64 -1.63
C PHE A 853 1.90 15.15 -3.05
N LEU A 854 0.64 15.28 -3.46
CA LEU A 854 0.30 15.77 -4.79
C LEU A 854 0.77 17.22 -5.00
N GLY A 855 0.66 18.07 -3.97
CA GLY A 855 1.19 19.44 -4.01
C GLY A 855 2.71 19.47 -4.18
N VAL A 856 3.43 18.65 -3.42
CA VAL A 856 4.89 18.47 -3.52
C VAL A 856 5.30 18.03 -4.93
N VAL A 857 4.61 17.02 -5.48
CA VAL A 857 4.92 16.52 -6.81
C VAL A 857 4.65 17.56 -7.89
N LEU A 858 3.52 18.27 -7.84
CA LEU A 858 3.20 19.33 -8.82
C LEU A 858 4.25 20.43 -8.85
N LEU A 859 4.66 20.93 -7.67
CA LEU A 859 5.69 21.97 -7.56
C LEU A 859 7.04 21.45 -8.07
N SER A 860 7.41 20.22 -7.72
CA SER A 860 8.72 19.65 -8.05
C SER A 860 8.84 19.28 -9.53
N VAL A 861 7.77 18.74 -10.14
CA VAL A 861 7.71 18.46 -11.58
C VAL A 861 7.83 19.75 -12.38
N ALA A 862 7.08 20.78 -11.98
CA ALA A 862 7.12 22.07 -12.66
C ALA A 862 8.48 22.79 -12.51
N ALA A 863 9.21 22.53 -11.43
CA ALA A 863 10.56 23.04 -11.23
C ALA A 863 11.67 22.14 -11.83
N GLY A 864 11.37 20.88 -12.16
CA GLY A 864 12.37 19.89 -12.56
C GLY A 864 13.29 19.41 -11.42
N SER A 865 12.95 19.71 -10.16
CA SER A 865 13.78 19.43 -8.99
C SER A 865 12.97 19.35 -7.71
N PHE A 866 13.47 18.61 -6.73
CA PHE A 866 12.95 18.64 -5.35
C PHE A 866 13.62 19.72 -4.50
N ASP A 867 14.76 20.26 -4.95
CA ASP A 867 15.57 21.18 -4.18
C ASP A 867 14.85 22.51 -3.94
N PHE A 868 14.88 22.97 -2.69
CA PHE A 868 14.21 24.20 -2.27
C PHE A 868 14.63 25.43 -3.05
N ALA A 869 15.93 25.62 -3.32
CA ALA A 869 16.42 26.80 -4.02
C ALA A 869 16.02 26.77 -5.51
N GLN A 870 16.05 25.59 -6.14
CA GLN A 870 15.65 25.44 -7.54
C GLN A 870 14.14 25.65 -7.71
N ILE A 871 13.32 25.14 -6.79
CA ILE A 871 11.87 25.38 -6.81
C ILE A 871 11.57 26.86 -6.58
N GLN A 872 12.28 27.54 -5.68
CA GLN A 872 12.13 28.98 -5.46
C GLN A 872 12.32 29.77 -6.76
N GLN A 873 13.39 29.48 -7.49
CA GLN A 873 13.71 30.14 -8.75
C GLN A 873 12.64 29.84 -9.82
N ALA A 874 12.23 28.57 -9.94
CA ALA A 874 11.20 28.16 -10.90
C ALA A 874 9.81 28.73 -10.57
N ALA A 875 9.48 28.89 -9.28
CA ALA A 875 8.17 29.37 -8.83
C ALA A 875 7.87 30.81 -9.27
N LEU A 876 8.88 31.62 -9.60
CA LEU A 876 8.70 32.97 -10.13
C LEU A 876 8.17 32.99 -11.58
N SER A 877 8.50 31.97 -12.37
CA SER A 877 8.09 31.84 -13.78
C SER A 877 7.07 30.72 -14.01
N MET A 878 6.78 29.89 -12.99
CA MET A 878 5.85 28.77 -13.07
C MET A 878 4.45 29.19 -13.56
N PRO A 879 3.76 28.39 -14.39
CA PRO A 879 2.38 28.65 -14.79
C PRO A 879 1.45 28.81 -13.58
N LEU A 880 0.60 29.84 -13.61
CA LEU A 880 -0.26 30.20 -12.48
C LEU A 880 -1.18 29.05 -12.00
N PRO A 881 -1.84 28.26 -12.88
CA PRO A 881 -2.68 27.14 -12.43
C PRO A 881 -1.88 26.06 -11.69
N THR A 882 -0.68 25.74 -12.17
CA THR A 882 0.19 24.73 -11.54
C THR A 882 0.71 25.20 -10.19
N LEU A 883 1.15 26.46 -10.12
CA LEU A 883 1.60 27.08 -8.88
C LEU A 883 0.46 27.14 -7.85
N ALA A 884 -0.73 27.59 -8.26
CA ALA A 884 -1.91 27.68 -7.40
C ALA A 884 -2.37 26.31 -6.90
N ALA A 885 -2.43 25.30 -7.79
CA ALA A 885 -2.82 23.94 -7.42
C ALA A 885 -1.78 23.30 -6.48
N GLY A 886 -0.49 23.42 -6.81
CA GLY A 886 0.60 22.86 -6.01
C GLY A 886 0.65 23.45 -4.60
N LEU A 887 0.63 24.79 -4.50
CA LEU A 887 0.58 25.49 -3.21
C LEU A 887 -0.72 25.23 -2.45
N GLY A 888 -1.86 25.27 -3.12
CA GLY A 888 -3.17 25.04 -2.50
C GLY A 888 -3.29 23.64 -1.89
N LEU A 889 -2.83 22.61 -2.60
CA LEU A 889 -2.82 21.22 -2.10
C LEU A 889 -1.82 21.02 -0.96
N ALA A 890 -0.63 21.62 -1.05
CA ALA A 890 0.36 21.58 0.02
C ALA A 890 -0.17 22.27 1.29
N LEU A 891 -0.76 23.47 1.16
CA LEU A 891 -1.38 24.18 2.26
C LEU A 891 -2.57 23.40 2.85
N LEU A 892 -3.40 22.78 2.02
CA LEU A 892 -4.51 21.95 2.50
C LEU A 892 -4.01 20.84 3.45
N GLY A 893 -2.97 20.11 3.05
CA GLY A 893 -2.35 19.08 3.90
C GLY A 893 -1.77 19.64 5.20
N LEU A 894 -1.11 20.80 5.15
CA LEU A 894 -0.54 21.47 6.32
C LEU A 894 -1.62 22.01 7.28
N LEU A 895 -2.71 22.58 6.76
CA LEU A 895 -3.84 23.11 7.52
C LEU A 895 -4.65 21.98 8.18
N MET A 896 -4.83 20.85 7.48
CA MET A 896 -5.39 19.63 8.07
C MET A 896 -4.55 19.15 9.26
N LYS A 897 -3.23 19.20 9.14
CA LYS A 897 -2.34 18.85 10.27
C LYS A 897 -2.44 19.85 11.42
N ALA A 898 -2.66 21.13 11.12
CA ALA A 898 -2.89 22.17 12.11
C ALA A 898 -4.31 22.13 12.73
N ALA A 899 -5.13 21.12 12.39
CA ALA A 899 -6.51 20.93 12.86
C ALA A 899 -7.44 22.13 12.57
N GLN A 900 -7.27 22.77 11.41
CA GLN A 900 -8.04 23.95 11.03
C GLN A 900 -9.38 23.57 10.37
N LEU A 901 -10.42 24.39 10.54
CA LEU A 901 -11.70 24.23 9.84
C LEU A 901 -11.54 24.35 8.32
N PRO A 902 -12.46 23.78 7.50
CA PRO A 902 -13.82 23.33 7.81
C PRO A 902 -13.96 21.87 8.28
N PHE A 903 -12.89 21.08 8.32
CA PHE A 903 -12.99 19.69 8.73
C PHE A 903 -13.27 19.56 10.23
N LYS A 904 -14.04 18.53 10.64
CA LYS A 904 -14.40 18.32 12.05
C LYS A 904 -13.14 18.12 12.90
N ILE A 905 -12.95 18.97 13.91
CA ILE A 905 -11.81 18.92 14.83
C ILE A 905 -11.61 17.53 15.45
N ASP A 906 -12.70 16.83 15.79
CA ASP A 906 -12.64 15.48 16.37
C ASP A 906 -12.03 14.41 15.44
N PHE A 907 -11.90 14.69 14.13
CA PHE A 907 -11.17 13.83 13.18
C PHE A 907 -9.71 14.26 13.01
N GLN A 908 -9.41 15.54 13.20
CA GLN A 908 -8.08 16.12 12.95
C GLN A 908 -7.16 16.13 14.17
N MET A 909 -7.73 16.02 15.37
CA MET A 909 -6.99 16.04 16.63
C MET A 909 -6.79 14.65 17.19
N HIS A 910 -5.70 14.51 17.96
CA HIS A 910 -5.47 13.28 18.73
C HIS A 910 -6.65 13.02 19.67
N PRO A 911 -7.02 11.75 19.86
CA PRO A 911 -8.18 11.44 20.65
C PRO A 911 -7.88 11.56 22.15
N PRO A 912 -8.90 11.87 22.98
CA PRO A 912 -8.77 11.81 24.43
C PRO A 912 -8.29 10.45 24.93
N THR A 913 -8.42 9.36 24.17
CA THR A 913 -7.97 8.02 24.56
C THR A 913 -6.46 7.81 24.46
N ALA A 914 -5.72 8.72 23.80
CA ALA A 914 -4.26 8.61 23.72
C ALA A 914 -3.59 8.82 25.10
N PRO A 915 -2.41 8.22 25.34
CA PRO A 915 -1.65 8.45 26.57
C PRO A 915 -1.34 9.93 26.76
N THR A 916 -1.49 10.44 27.98
CA THR A 916 -1.40 11.89 28.24
C THR A 916 -0.05 12.54 27.88
N PRO A 917 1.13 11.92 28.11
CA PRO A 917 2.40 12.48 27.63
C PRO A 917 2.44 12.65 26.11
N VAL A 918 1.82 11.72 25.38
CA VAL A 918 1.73 11.76 23.92
C VAL A 918 0.76 12.83 23.49
N SER A 919 -0.43 12.91 24.11
CA SER A 919 -1.38 14.01 23.88
C SER A 919 -0.73 15.37 24.12
N GLY A 920 0.04 15.51 25.21
CA GLY A 920 0.80 16.70 25.55
C GLY A 920 1.81 17.05 24.47
N TYR A 921 2.64 16.10 24.06
CA TYR A 921 3.63 16.30 23.00
C TYR A 921 3.01 16.58 21.63
N ILE A 922 1.92 15.91 21.27
CA ILE A 922 1.21 16.17 20.01
C ILE A 922 0.69 17.60 20.01
N SER A 923 -0.02 17.98 21.08
CA SER A 923 -0.58 19.32 21.25
C SER A 923 0.47 20.41 21.35
N ALA A 924 1.58 20.14 22.01
CA ALA A 924 2.63 21.12 22.27
C ALA A 924 3.66 21.23 21.13
N VAL A 925 3.94 20.14 20.41
CA VAL A 925 5.06 20.08 19.45
C VAL A 925 4.60 19.56 18.09
N LEU A 926 4.01 18.36 18.00
CA LEU A 926 3.80 17.72 16.71
C LEU A 926 2.88 18.53 15.77
N LEU A 927 1.75 19.05 16.26
CA LEU A 927 0.81 19.83 15.44
C LEU A 927 1.37 21.19 15.00
N LYS A 928 2.49 21.63 15.59
CA LYS A 928 3.16 22.86 15.19
C LYS A 928 3.84 22.72 13.83
N SER A 929 4.10 21.48 13.38
CA SER A 929 4.62 21.23 12.05
C SER A 929 3.71 21.77 10.95
N GLY A 930 2.40 21.91 11.20
CA GLY A 930 1.44 22.55 10.28
C GLY A 930 1.75 24.03 10.07
N PRO A 931 1.55 24.92 11.07
CA PRO A 931 1.85 26.35 10.93
C PRO A 931 3.32 26.64 10.63
N TRP A 932 4.27 25.87 11.20
CA TRP A 932 5.68 25.95 10.84
C TRP A 932 5.90 25.59 9.37
N GLY A 933 5.25 24.54 8.86
CA GLY A 933 5.32 24.14 7.45
C GLY A 933 4.75 25.20 6.52
N VAL A 934 3.67 25.90 6.92
CA VAL A 934 3.11 27.03 6.16
C VAL A 934 4.13 28.15 6.03
N LEU A 935 4.75 28.54 7.15
CA LEU A 935 5.81 29.55 7.13
C LEU A 935 7.02 29.06 6.34
N LYS A 936 7.47 27.83 6.54
CA LYS A 936 8.61 27.24 5.82
C LYS A 936 8.38 27.25 4.32
N LEU A 937 7.23 26.79 3.83
CA LEU A 937 6.88 26.86 2.40
C LEU A 937 6.83 28.31 1.89
N PHE A 938 6.24 29.23 2.67
CA PHE A 938 6.26 30.65 2.32
C PHE A 938 7.69 31.16 2.11
N THR A 939 8.59 30.90 3.07
CA THR A 939 9.98 31.37 2.99
C THR A 939 10.76 30.73 1.84
N VAL A 940 10.67 29.41 1.71
CA VAL A 940 11.44 28.63 0.74
C VAL A 940 10.97 28.90 -0.69
N LEU A 941 9.67 29.11 -0.92
CA LEU A 941 9.13 29.28 -2.26
C LEU A 941 9.18 30.73 -2.74
N GLY A 942 9.91 31.63 -2.08
CA GLY A 942 10.13 33.00 -2.57
C GLY A 942 9.22 34.05 -1.93
N GLY A 943 8.59 33.75 -0.80
CA GLY A 943 7.87 34.71 0.03
C GLY A 943 6.81 35.50 -0.73
N MET A 944 6.80 36.81 -0.51
CA MET A 944 5.84 37.71 -1.15
C MET A 944 5.95 37.74 -2.68
N ALA A 945 7.14 37.50 -3.24
CA ALA A 945 7.33 37.54 -4.70
C ALA A 945 6.53 36.43 -5.41
N VAL A 946 6.45 35.24 -4.81
CA VAL A 946 5.69 34.11 -5.38
C VAL A 946 4.24 34.10 -4.90
N PHE A 947 4.00 34.33 -3.62
CA PHE A 947 2.64 34.35 -3.07
C PHE A 947 1.80 35.52 -3.60
N GLY A 948 2.43 36.64 -3.98
CA GLY A 948 1.78 37.76 -4.64
C GLY A 948 1.28 37.46 -6.05
N ARG A 949 1.90 36.48 -6.76
CA ARG A 949 1.46 36.07 -8.11
C ARG A 949 0.06 35.45 -8.10
N LEU A 950 -0.38 34.92 -6.97
CA LEU A 950 -1.70 34.31 -6.77
C LEU A 950 -2.81 35.36 -6.53
N GLY A 951 -2.45 36.64 -6.59
CA GLY A 951 -3.35 37.74 -6.29
C GLY A 951 -3.24 38.21 -4.84
N SER A 952 -3.76 39.41 -4.63
CA SER A 952 -3.88 40.02 -3.31
C SER A 952 -5.36 40.26 -2.97
N SER A 953 -5.74 39.97 -1.74
CA SER A 953 -7.07 40.23 -1.20
C SER A 953 -6.93 40.99 0.11
N ALA A 954 -7.61 42.13 0.22
CA ALA A 954 -7.52 43.03 1.39
C ALA A 954 -6.09 43.45 1.76
N GLY A 955 -5.16 43.57 0.80
CA GLY A 955 -3.77 43.95 1.09
C GLY A 955 -2.85 42.80 1.53
N MET A 956 -3.34 41.57 1.56
CA MET A 956 -2.56 40.35 1.82
C MET A 956 -2.55 39.44 0.58
N SER A 957 -1.60 38.51 0.46
CA SER A 957 -1.70 37.44 -0.56
C SER A 957 -3.00 36.66 -0.37
N THR A 958 -3.71 36.32 -1.45
CA THR A 958 -4.99 35.62 -1.39
C THR A 958 -4.92 34.32 -0.58
N LEU A 959 -3.87 33.51 -0.74
CA LEU A 959 -3.72 32.27 0.05
C LEU A 959 -3.52 32.53 1.55
N LEU A 960 -2.74 33.55 1.91
CA LEU A 960 -2.51 33.92 3.30
C LEU A 960 -3.75 34.57 3.93
N TYR A 961 -4.49 35.38 3.15
CA TYR A 961 -5.76 35.95 3.58
C TYR A 961 -6.80 34.86 3.88
N VAL A 962 -6.93 33.88 2.99
CA VAL A 962 -7.80 32.70 3.20
C VAL A 962 -7.35 31.92 4.44
N SER A 963 -6.05 31.72 4.62
CA SER A 963 -5.50 31.05 5.81
C SER A 963 -5.79 31.83 7.11
N ALA A 964 -5.71 33.16 7.06
CA ALA A 964 -6.04 34.04 8.19
C ALA A 964 -7.53 34.00 8.55
N ILE A 965 -8.42 33.95 7.55
CA ILE A 965 -9.87 33.77 7.77
C ILE A 965 -10.15 32.42 8.40
N ILE A 966 -9.59 31.34 7.84
CA ILE A 966 -9.73 29.98 8.39
C ILE A 966 -9.24 29.94 9.83
N ALA A 967 -8.10 30.58 10.12
CA ALA A 967 -7.55 30.71 11.45
C ALA A 967 -8.51 31.47 12.38
N ALA A 968 -9.02 32.64 12.00
CA ALA A 968 -9.96 33.42 12.81
C ALA A 968 -11.25 32.65 13.15
N ILE A 969 -11.84 31.94 12.18
CA ILE A 969 -13.03 31.12 12.39
C ILE A 969 -12.72 29.95 13.32
N THR A 970 -11.61 29.24 13.06
CA THR A 970 -11.15 28.12 13.90
C THR A 970 -10.89 28.56 15.33
N LEU A 971 -10.26 29.72 15.49
CA LEU A 971 -9.90 30.34 16.76
C LEU A 971 -11.12 30.65 17.63
N LEU A 972 -12.20 31.18 17.03
CA LEU A 972 -13.46 31.44 17.72
C LEU A 972 -14.23 30.14 18.02
N TYR A 973 -14.38 29.28 17.02
CA TYR A 973 -15.12 28.02 17.15
C TYR A 973 -14.48 27.11 18.20
N ALA A 974 -13.18 26.87 18.10
CA ALA A 974 -12.47 25.99 19.03
C ALA A 974 -12.41 26.59 20.45
N GLY A 975 -12.30 27.93 20.57
CA GLY A 975 -12.37 28.62 21.85
C GLY A 975 -13.72 28.42 22.54
N ALA A 976 -14.82 28.66 21.83
CA ALA A 976 -16.18 28.44 22.32
C ALA A 976 -16.43 26.96 22.66
N MET A 977 -15.95 26.04 21.81
CA MET A 977 -16.07 24.60 22.05
C MET A 977 -15.30 24.14 23.28
N ALA A 978 -14.12 24.71 23.56
CA ALA A 978 -13.34 24.39 24.77
C ALA A 978 -14.12 24.75 26.05
N LEU A 979 -14.80 25.90 26.07
CA LEU A 979 -15.57 26.37 27.22
C LEU A 979 -16.69 25.40 27.62
N ILE A 980 -17.38 24.81 26.64
CA ILE A 980 -18.53 23.91 26.89
C ILE A 980 -18.12 22.46 27.13
N GLN A 981 -16.82 22.12 27.07
CA GLN A 981 -16.37 20.76 27.40
C GLN A 981 -16.36 20.53 28.91
N THR A 982 -16.73 19.31 29.30
CA THR A 982 -16.56 18.79 30.66
C THR A 982 -15.43 17.77 30.76
N GLY A 983 -15.02 17.15 29.65
CA GLY A 983 -13.90 16.20 29.63
C GLY A 983 -12.53 16.89 29.74
N ILE A 984 -11.68 16.38 30.64
CA ILE A 984 -10.35 16.94 30.96
C ILE A 984 -9.49 17.12 29.70
N LYS A 985 -9.21 16.02 28.99
CA LYS A 985 -8.38 16.06 27.77
C LYS A 985 -9.08 16.77 26.62
N ARG A 986 -10.40 16.63 26.48
CA ARG A 986 -11.17 17.22 25.38
C ARG A 986 -11.16 18.75 25.44
N LEU A 987 -11.31 19.35 26.62
CA LEU A 987 -11.16 20.81 26.82
C LEU A 987 -9.77 21.28 26.37
N LEU A 988 -8.71 20.56 26.77
CA LEU A 988 -7.34 20.90 26.40
C LEU A 988 -7.06 20.73 24.90
N ILE A 989 -7.69 19.75 24.25
CA ILE A 989 -7.65 19.55 22.79
C ILE A 989 -8.25 20.75 22.06
N TYR A 990 -9.50 21.14 22.37
CA TYR A 990 -10.14 22.29 21.72
C TYR A 990 -9.38 23.60 21.96
N SER A 991 -8.90 23.82 23.19
CA SER A 991 -8.06 24.99 23.44
C SER A 991 -6.75 24.93 22.66
N THR A 992 -6.14 23.76 22.44
CA THR A 992 -4.95 23.63 21.57
C THR A 992 -5.24 24.10 20.15
N VAL A 993 -6.37 23.68 19.57
CA VAL A 993 -6.75 24.07 18.20
C VAL A 993 -6.96 25.60 18.10
N SER A 994 -7.61 26.19 19.10
CA SER A 994 -7.76 27.65 19.20
C SER A 994 -6.39 28.35 19.20
N GLN A 995 -5.41 27.87 19.98
CA GLN A 995 -4.08 28.49 20.04
C GLN A 995 -3.23 28.23 18.79
N LEU A 996 -3.37 27.07 18.14
CA LEU A 996 -2.74 26.85 16.82
C LEU A 996 -3.28 27.82 15.78
N ALA A 997 -4.57 28.16 15.85
CA ALA A 997 -5.16 29.18 15.01
C ALA A 997 -4.64 30.60 15.34
N TYR A 998 -4.29 30.92 16.60
CA TYR A 998 -3.56 32.16 16.92
C TYR A 998 -2.20 32.23 16.22
N VAL A 999 -1.43 31.14 16.31
CA VAL A 999 -0.12 31.04 15.66
C VAL A 999 -0.28 31.24 14.14
N LEU A 1000 -1.21 30.51 13.53
CA LEU A 1000 -1.47 30.59 12.10
C LEU A 1000 -1.95 31.99 11.69
N LEU A 1001 -2.81 32.62 12.48
CA LEU A 1001 -3.27 33.99 12.22
C LEU A 1001 -2.09 34.97 12.23
N GLY A 1002 -1.22 34.91 13.25
CA GLY A 1002 -0.02 35.75 13.33
C GLY A 1002 0.91 35.56 12.12
N ILE A 1003 1.19 34.32 11.74
CA ILE A 1003 2.00 33.99 10.56
C ILE A 1003 1.34 34.52 9.28
N SER A 1004 0.02 34.37 9.16
CA SER A 1004 -0.72 34.72 7.95
C SER A 1004 -0.77 36.22 7.70
N LEU A 1005 -0.74 37.06 8.74
CA LEU A 1005 -0.74 38.53 8.63
C LEU A 1005 0.43 39.08 7.79
N SER A 1006 1.48 38.30 7.54
CA SER A 1006 2.60 38.64 6.64
C SER A 1006 3.38 39.91 6.98
N SER A 1007 3.17 40.48 8.17
CA SER A 1007 3.94 41.59 8.71
C SER A 1007 5.02 41.10 9.67
N SER A 1008 6.12 41.85 9.80
CA SER A 1008 7.20 41.53 10.75
C SER A 1008 6.65 41.36 12.18
N LEU A 1009 5.73 42.23 12.59
CA LEU A 1009 5.09 42.17 13.91
C LEU A 1009 4.18 40.94 14.05
N GLY A 1010 3.41 40.61 13.02
CA GLY A 1010 2.49 39.46 13.01
C GLY A 1010 3.25 38.13 13.11
N ILE A 1011 4.27 37.94 12.27
CA ILE A 1011 5.13 36.74 12.31
C ILE A 1011 5.90 36.68 13.63
N SER A 1012 6.37 37.82 14.17
CA SER A 1012 6.99 37.87 15.50
C SER A 1012 6.06 37.38 16.59
N GLY A 1013 4.85 37.92 16.64
CA GLY A 1013 3.83 37.52 17.60
C GLY A 1013 3.43 36.05 17.43
N GLY A 1014 3.26 35.59 16.19
CA GLY A 1014 2.94 34.21 15.84
C GLY A 1014 4.01 33.21 16.29
N LEU A 1015 5.29 33.47 16.00
CA LEU A 1015 6.41 32.62 16.42
C LEU A 1015 6.71 32.71 17.92
N MET A 1016 6.54 33.89 18.53
CA MET A 1016 6.64 34.01 19.98
C MET A 1016 5.51 33.21 20.66
N HIS A 1017 4.28 33.32 20.15
CA HIS A 1017 3.14 32.55 20.65
C HIS A 1017 3.32 31.05 20.42
N PHE A 1018 3.92 30.66 19.28
CA PHE A 1018 4.28 29.29 18.96
C PHE A 1018 5.10 28.68 20.10
N VAL A 1019 6.24 29.28 20.45
CA VAL A 1019 7.15 28.77 21.49
C VAL A 1019 6.51 28.82 22.87
N ASN A 1020 5.86 29.94 23.22
CA ASN A 1020 5.13 30.07 24.48
C ASN A 1020 4.09 28.96 24.62
N HIS A 1021 3.29 28.72 23.59
CA HIS A 1021 2.31 27.65 23.59
C HIS A 1021 2.95 26.26 23.71
N MET A 1022 4.11 25.99 23.10
CA MET A 1022 4.81 24.71 23.28
C MET A 1022 5.06 24.43 24.76
N MET A 1023 5.55 25.42 25.51
CA MET A 1023 5.83 25.25 26.94
C MET A 1023 4.55 25.16 27.77
N LEU A 1024 3.64 26.13 27.61
CA LEU A 1024 2.44 26.28 28.42
C LEU A 1024 1.46 25.12 28.23
N LYS A 1025 1.20 24.74 26.98
CA LYS A 1025 0.27 23.64 26.70
C LYS A 1025 0.81 22.30 27.16
N ASN A 1026 2.13 22.10 27.06
CA ASN A 1026 2.75 20.90 27.60
C ASN A 1026 2.53 20.81 29.12
N ILE A 1027 2.78 21.88 29.88
CA ILE A 1027 2.49 21.91 31.33
C ILE A 1027 1.02 21.58 31.61
N LEU A 1028 0.06 22.15 30.86
CA LEU A 1028 -1.36 21.88 31.06
C LEU A 1028 -1.75 20.40 30.85
N PHE A 1029 -1.23 19.77 29.79
CA PHE A 1029 -1.47 18.34 29.55
C PHE A 1029 -0.76 17.46 30.56
N LEU A 1030 0.48 17.78 30.93
CA LEU A 1030 1.22 17.04 31.96
C LEU A 1030 0.53 17.16 33.33
N ALA A 1031 0.03 18.34 33.71
CA ALA A 1031 -0.78 18.51 34.93
C ALA A 1031 -2.08 17.70 34.89
N ALA A 1032 -2.79 17.70 33.75
CA ALA A 1032 -3.94 16.82 33.56
C ALA A 1032 -3.56 15.33 33.66
N GLY A 1033 -2.36 14.96 33.21
CA GLY A 1033 -1.79 13.63 33.35
C GLY A 1033 -1.52 13.23 34.80
N CYS A 1034 -1.06 14.17 35.64
CA CYS A 1034 -0.92 13.96 37.08
C CYS A 1034 -2.27 13.63 37.74
N ILE A 1035 -3.33 14.35 37.38
CA ILE A 1035 -4.70 14.09 37.86
C ILE A 1035 -5.17 12.71 37.39
N LEU A 1036 -5.03 12.41 36.10
CA LEU A 1036 -5.48 11.15 35.49
C LEU A 1036 -4.73 9.94 36.05
N ALA A 1037 -3.43 10.06 36.32
CA ALA A 1037 -2.62 8.97 36.88
C ALA A 1037 -3.02 8.61 38.32
N GLN A 1038 -3.51 9.58 39.11
CA GLN A 1038 -3.97 9.34 40.48
C GLN A 1038 -5.43 8.88 40.54
N LEU A 1039 -6.30 9.47 39.71
CA LEU A 1039 -7.76 9.35 39.88
C LEU A 1039 -8.47 8.48 38.84
N HIS A 1040 -7.89 8.26 37.65
CA HIS A 1040 -8.54 7.53 36.56
C HIS A 1040 -9.93 8.10 36.16
N VAL A 1041 -10.12 9.41 36.36
CA VAL A 1041 -11.36 10.14 36.08
C VAL A 1041 -11.20 11.00 34.83
N GLU A 1042 -12.11 10.88 33.86
CA GLU A 1042 -12.02 11.62 32.59
C GLU A 1042 -12.84 12.93 32.53
N SER A 1043 -13.81 13.11 33.45
CA SER A 1043 -14.68 14.29 33.51
C SER A 1043 -14.34 15.21 34.67
N LEU A 1044 -14.35 16.52 34.41
CA LEU A 1044 -14.21 17.56 35.43
C LEU A 1044 -15.34 17.53 36.46
N ASP A 1045 -16.55 17.10 36.08
CA ASP A 1045 -17.73 17.07 36.97
C ASP A 1045 -17.60 16.12 38.18
N LYS A 1046 -16.56 15.29 38.20
CA LYS A 1046 -16.26 14.32 39.27
C LYS A 1046 -15.12 14.78 40.19
N LEU A 1047 -14.48 15.89 39.86
CA LEU A 1047 -13.31 16.41 40.57
C LEU A 1047 -13.69 17.58 41.48
N GLY A 1048 -12.93 17.79 42.54
CA GLY A 1048 -13.08 18.94 43.42
C GLY A 1048 -12.02 18.96 44.51
N GLY A 1049 -11.63 20.13 44.99
CA GLY A 1049 -10.75 20.27 46.15
C GLY A 1049 -9.30 19.79 45.98
N LEU A 1050 -8.85 19.47 44.76
CA LEU A 1050 -7.49 18.95 44.53
C LEU A 1050 -6.38 19.93 44.87
N GLY A 1051 -6.63 21.23 44.88
CA GLY A 1051 -5.60 22.25 45.11
C GLY A 1051 -4.91 22.12 46.47
N ARG A 1052 -5.62 21.62 47.49
CA ARG A 1052 -5.04 21.38 48.83
C ARG A 1052 -4.19 20.10 48.88
N LYS A 1053 -4.49 19.12 48.03
CA LYS A 1053 -3.84 17.80 48.00
C LYS A 1053 -2.68 17.73 47.00
N MET A 1054 -2.78 18.49 45.92
CA MET A 1054 -1.79 18.60 44.83
C MET A 1054 -1.38 20.06 44.59
N PRO A 1055 -0.78 20.75 45.57
CA PRO A 1055 -0.49 22.18 45.49
C PRO A 1055 0.49 22.55 44.37
N TYR A 1056 1.47 21.69 44.06
CA TYR A 1056 2.43 21.97 43.00
C TYR A 1056 1.82 21.75 41.62
N THR A 1057 1.07 20.66 41.44
CA THR A 1057 0.32 20.42 40.20
C THR A 1057 -0.69 21.55 39.95
N PHE A 1058 -1.40 21.99 40.99
CA PHE A 1058 -2.31 23.14 40.91
C PHE A 1058 -1.58 24.43 40.52
N GLY A 1059 -0.49 24.77 41.20
CA GLY A 1059 0.29 25.99 40.92
C GLY A 1059 0.83 26.02 39.49
N LEU A 1060 1.38 24.90 39.01
CA LEU A 1060 1.89 24.76 37.65
C LEU A 1060 0.77 24.84 36.60
N PHE A 1061 -0.38 24.19 36.86
CA PHE A 1061 -1.56 24.27 35.99
C PHE A 1061 -2.08 25.72 35.90
N LEU A 1062 -2.25 26.38 37.05
CA LEU A 1062 -2.78 27.73 37.13
C LEU A 1062 -1.84 28.72 36.44
N PHE A 1063 -0.53 28.65 36.72
CA PHE A 1063 0.49 29.44 36.03
C PHE A 1063 0.39 29.27 34.50
N ALA A 1064 0.40 28.02 34.03
CA ALA A 1064 0.37 27.74 32.61
C ALA A 1064 -0.94 28.20 31.95
N GLY A 1065 -2.06 28.02 32.64
CA GLY A 1065 -3.39 28.43 32.20
C GLY A 1065 -3.52 29.95 32.10
N LEU A 1066 -3.20 30.68 33.16
CA LEU A 1066 -3.27 32.15 33.19
C LEU A 1066 -2.30 32.78 32.18
N SER A 1067 -1.10 32.20 32.01
CA SER A 1067 -0.18 32.66 30.97
C SER A 1067 -0.76 32.41 29.59
N LEU A 1068 -1.33 31.22 29.32
CA LEU A 1068 -1.97 30.92 28.04
C LEU A 1068 -3.14 31.85 27.74
N SER A 1069 -3.91 32.24 28.76
CA SER A 1069 -4.98 33.23 28.63
C SER A 1069 -4.47 34.63 28.29
N GLY A 1070 -3.21 34.93 28.56
CA GLY A 1070 -2.58 36.20 28.25
C GLY A 1070 -2.70 37.21 29.39
N ILE A 1071 -2.43 36.81 30.63
CA ILE A 1071 -2.47 37.71 31.79
C ILE A 1071 -1.08 38.36 32.02
N PRO A 1072 -0.97 39.69 32.12
CA PRO A 1072 0.30 40.34 32.49
C PRO A 1072 0.75 39.95 33.91
N PRO A 1073 2.06 39.73 34.16
CA PRO A 1073 3.20 39.94 33.27
C PRO A 1073 3.68 38.65 32.57
N LEU A 1074 2.81 37.64 32.42
CA LEU A 1074 3.20 36.30 31.94
C LEU A 1074 3.51 36.30 30.44
N ASN A 1075 4.37 35.38 30.00
CA ASN A 1075 4.89 35.33 28.62
C ASN A 1075 3.80 35.25 27.53
N GLY A 1076 2.67 34.59 27.79
CA GLY A 1076 1.59 34.49 26.81
C GLY A 1076 0.93 35.83 26.47
N PHE A 1077 0.93 36.81 27.38
CA PHE A 1077 0.37 38.14 27.12
C PHE A 1077 1.17 38.87 26.02
N ALA A 1078 2.50 38.90 26.15
CA ALA A 1078 3.38 39.55 25.18
C ALA A 1078 3.15 39.05 23.75
N SER A 1079 3.09 37.73 23.56
CA SER A 1079 2.88 37.16 22.22
C SER A 1079 1.53 37.51 21.60
N LYS A 1080 0.44 37.50 22.39
CA LYS A 1080 -0.91 37.86 21.91
C LYS A 1080 -1.03 39.34 21.61
N TRP A 1081 -0.42 40.18 22.45
CA TRP A 1081 -0.36 41.62 22.25
C TRP A 1081 0.22 42.00 20.87
N LEU A 1082 1.33 41.37 20.47
CA LEU A 1082 1.93 41.58 19.15
C LEU A 1082 1.00 41.16 18.00
N ILE A 1083 0.28 40.03 18.14
CA ILE A 1083 -0.69 39.58 17.12
C ILE A 1083 -1.84 40.58 16.98
N TYR A 1084 -2.37 41.10 18.10
CA TYR A 1084 -3.43 42.11 18.08
C TYR A 1084 -2.98 43.39 17.39
N GLN A 1085 -1.82 43.90 17.79
CA GLN A 1085 -1.26 45.09 17.19
C GLN A 1085 -1.02 44.91 15.70
N ALA A 1086 -0.46 43.78 15.28
CA ALA A 1086 -0.24 43.48 13.87
C ALA A 1086 -1.55 43.49 13.07
N ALA A 1087 -2.61 42.84 13.57
CA ALA A 1087 -3.90 42.79 12.89
C ALA A 1087 -4.58 44.17 12.80
N PHE A 1088 -4.50 44.97 13.87
CA PHE A 1088 -5.09 46.31 13.89
C PHE A 1088 -4.30 47.31 13.04
N GLN A 1089 -2.97 47.27 13.07
CA GLN A 1089 -2.10 48.12 12.25
C GLN A 1089 -2.25 47.82 10.76
N SER A 1090 -2.49 46.56 10.39
CA SER A 1090 -2.75 46.17 8.99
C SER A 1090 -4.20 46.43 8.55
N GLY A 1091 -5.04 47.07 9.37
CA GLY A 1091 -6.45 47.36 9.04
C GLY A 1091 -7.40 46.15 9.10
N HIS A 1092 -6.93 45.00 9.61
CA HIS A 1092 -7.72 43.77 9.72
C HIS A 1092 -8.44 43.67 11.07
N TYR A 1093 -9.29 44.66 11.37
CA TYR A 1093 -9.97 44.79 12.66
C TYR A 1093 -10.76 43.55 13.06
N LEU A 1094 -11.47 42.90 12.13
CA LEU A 1094 -12.25 41.68 12.42
C LEU A 1094 -11.35 40.50 12.82
N LEU A 1095 -10.18 40.36 12.18
CA LEU A 1095 -9.21 39.34 12.56
C LEU A 1095 -8.66 39.62 13.97
N GLY A 1096 -8.30 40.87 14.27
CA GLY A 1096 -7.87 41.30 15.60
C GLY A 1096 -8.95 41.09 16.68
N MET A 1097 -10.20 41.46 16.39
CA MET A 1097 -11.33 41.25 17.30
C MET A 1097 -11.60 39.77 17.57
N SER A 1098 -11.51 38.92 16.54
CA SER A 1098 -11.66 37.47 16.74
C SER A 1098 -10.62 36.94 17.73
N ALA A 1099 -9.38 37.41 17.58
CA ALA A 1099 -8.25 37.09 18.44
C ALA A 1099 -8.41 37.67 19.85
N LEU A 1100 -9.12 38.78 20.07
CA LEU A 1100 -9.42 39.25 21.43
C LEU A 1100 -10.51 38.38 22.09
N ILE A 1101 -11.61 38.13 21.38
CA ILE A 1101 -12.76 37.36 21.89
C ILE A 1101 -12.34 35.94 22.29
N SER A 1102 -11.50 35.26 21.50
CA SER A 1102 -11.05 33.92 21.84
C SER A 1102 -10.16 33.86 23.09
N SER A 1103 -9.51 34.97 23.46
CA SER A 1103 -8.75 35.02 24.73
C SER A 1103 -9.67 35.05 25.94
N LEU A 1104 -10.85 35.63 25.82
CA LEU A 1104 -11.89 35.53 26.85
C LEU A 1104 -12.38 34.08 27.00
N PHE A 1105 -12.62 33.37 25.89
CA PHE A 1105 -12.97 31.94 25.95
C PHE A 1105 -11.85 31.10 26.57
N THR A 1106 -10.60 31.40 26.23
CA THR A 1106 -9.43 30.71 26.81
C THR A 1106 -9.36 30.94 28.32
N LEU A 1107 -9.54 32.17 28.79
CA LEU A 1107 -9.60 32.51 30.22
C LEU A 1107 -10.75 31.79 30.93
N ALA A 1108 -11.95 31.85 30.37
CA ALA A 1108 -13.12 31.20 30.95
C ALA A 1108 -12.95 29.67 31.04
N ALA A 1109 -12.38 29.03 30.02
CA ALA A 1109 -12.11 27.59 30.03
C ALA A 1109 -11.03 27.19 31.06
N VAL A 1110 -9.96 27.99 31.19
CA VAL A 1110 -8.91 27.78 32.20
C VAL A 1110 -9.46 27.95 33.61
N LEU A 1111 -10.21 29.03 33.86
CA LEU A 1111 -10.82 29.29 35.17
C LEU A 1111 -11.85 28.23 35.52
N LYS A 1112 -12.64 27.76 34.55
CA LYS A 1112 -13.55 26.62 34.73
C LYS A 1112 -12.81 25.38 35.20
N PHE A 1113 -11.73 25.00 34.51
CA PHE A 1113 -10.93 23.85 34.91
C PHE A 1113 -10.32 24.07 36.31
N ALA A 1114 -9.68 25.21 36.54
CA ALA A 1114 -9.01 25.52 37.80
C ALA A 1114 -10.00 25.49 38.98
N HIS A 1115 -11.17 26.12 38.81
CA HIS A 1115 -12.21 26.18 39.81
C HIS A 1115 -12.74 24.79 40.14
N VAL A 1116 -13.22 24.05 39.14
CA VAL A 1116 -13.90 22.78 39.36
C VAL A 1116 -12.92 21.71 39.84
N ALA A 1117 -11.75 21.57 39.20
CA ALA A 1117 -10.82 20.51 39.56
C ALA A 1117 -10.09 20.78 40.89
N PHE A 1118 -9.64 22.02 41.13
CA PHE A 1118 -8.73 22.32 42.23
C PHE A 1118 -9.34 23.13 43.37
N MET A 1119 -10.16 24.14 43.08
CA MET A 1119 -10.67 25.08 44.10
C MET A 1119 -12.04 24.69 44.69
N GLY A 1120 -12.76 23.77 44.06
CA GLY A 1120 -14.08 23.31 44.50
C GLY A 1120 -14.06 22.52 45.81
N GLN A 1121 -15.22 22.05 46.26
CA GLN A 1121 -15.31 21.16 47.43
C GLN A 1121 -14.73 19.78 47.12
N PRO A 1122 -13.97 19.14 48.03
CA PRO A 1122 -13.49 17.77 47.85
C PRO A 1122 -14.65 16.81 47.60
N THR A 1123 -14.51 15.98 46.56
CA THR A 1123 -15.44 14.87 46.29
C THR A 1123 -14.90 13.58 46.91
N ALA A 1124 -15.74 12.55 47.10
CA ALA A 1124 -15.30 11.24 47.61
C ALA A 1124 -14.14 10.65 46.77
N ALA A 1125 -14.12 10.91 45.46
CA ALA A 1125 -13.04 10.46 44.59
C ALA A 1125 -11.67 11.07 44.94
N THR A 1126 -11.65 12.27 45.57
CA THR A 1126 -10.43 13.08 45.76
C THR A 1126 -9.81 12.96 47.15
N GLU A 1127 -10.40 12.16 48.04
CA GLU A 1127 -10.05 12.10 49.46
C GLU A 1127 -8.62 11.61 49.72
N HIS A 1128 -8.22 10.55 49.02
CA HIS A 1128 -6.93 9.85 49.19
C HIS A 1128 -5.86 10.25 48.16
N VAL A 1129 -6.07 11.35 47.44
CA VAL A 1129 -5.11 11.82 46.42
C VAL A 1129 -3.83 12.35 47.05
N LYS A 1130 -2.71 12.02 46.43
CA LYS A 1130 -1.38 12.55 46.75
C LYS A 1130 -0.82 13.34 45.57
N GLU A 1131 0.14 14.20 45.87
CA GLU A 1131 0.89 14.91 44.85
C GLU A 1131 1.63 13.95 43.90
N ALA A 1132 1.85 14.39 42.66
CA ALA A 1132 2.57 13.63 41.65
C ALA A 1132 4.05 13.40 42.04
N PRO A 1133 4.66 12.28 41.62
CA PRO A 1133 6.06 12.00 41.89
C PRO A 1133 6.99 13.00 41.21
N LEU A 1134 8.21 13.17 41.76
CA LEU A 1134 9.19 14.13 41.27
C LEU A 1134 9.57 13.91 39.78
N SER A 1135 9.55 12.67 39.30
CA SER A 1135 9.80 12.35 37.89
C SER A 1135 8.79 13.00 36.93
N MET A 1136 7.57 13.28 37.40
CA MET A 1136 6.53 13.96 36.62
C MET A 1136 6.56 15.48 36.87
N LEU A 1137 6.80 15.91 38.11
CA LEU A 1137 6.86 17.34 38.45
C LEU A 1137 8.08 18.05 37.88
N LEU A 1138 9.27 17.43 37.90
CA LEU A 1138 10.52 18.07 37.47
C LEU A 1138 10.45 18.59 36.03
N PRO A 1139 10.02 17.80 35.02
CA PRO A 1139 9.81 18.33 33.67
C PRO A 1139 8.86 19.53 33.59
N MET A 1140 7.79 19.53 34.39
CA MET A 1140 6.83 20.64 34.44
C MET A 1140 7.45 21.90 35.06
N PHE A 1141 8.26 21.76 36.12
CA PHE A 1141 9.00 22.88 36.71
C PHE A 1141 10.01 23.47 35.74
N VAL A 1142 10.73 22.65 34.98
CA VAL A 1142 11.69 23.13 33.97
C VAL A 1142 10.97 23.95 32.89
N LEU A 1143 9.82 23.48 32.41
CA LEU A 1143 9.00 24.22 31.43
C LEU A 1143 8.43 25.53 32.00
N ALA A 1144 8.00 25.51 33.27
CA ALA A 1144 7.46 26.69 33.94
C ALA A 1144 8.56 27.73 34.16
N PHE A 1145 9.74 27.30 34.61
CA PHE A 1145 10.91 28.15 34.78
C PHE A 1145 11.33 28.79 33.45
N ALA A 1146 11.43 28.00 32.37
CA ALA A 1146 11.69 28.53 31.03
C ALA A 1146 10.63 29.55 30.58
N SER A 1147 9.35 29.29 30.85
CA SER A 1147 8.24 30.20 30.54
C SER A 1147 8.32 31.52 31.31
N VAL A 1148 8.67 31.48 32.60
CA VAL A 1148 8.90 32.68 33.41
C VAL A 1148 10.08 33.48 32.87
N LEU A 1149 11.19 32.80 32.55
CA LEU A 1149 12.40 33.43 32.05
C LEU A 1149 12.15 34.19 30.75
N VAL A 1150 11.48 33.57 29.76
CA VAL A 1150 11.13 34.25 28.50
C VAL A 1150 10.03 35.30 28.65
N GLY A 1151 9.22 35.22 29.72
CA GLY A 1151 8.22 36.25 30.03
C GLY A 1151 8.85 37.53 30.57
N ILE A 1152 9.86 37.37 31.42
CA ILE A 1152 10.63 38.50 31.96
C ILE A 1152 11.57 39.09 30.90
N PHE A 1153 12.21 38.22 30.11
CA PHE A 1153 13.17 38.57 29.06
C PHE A 1153 12.64 38.13 27.69
N PRO A 1154 11.69 38.87 27.09
CA PRO A 1154 11.11 38.50 25.79
C PRO A 1154 12.16 38.48 24.67
N GLY A 1155 13.28 39.21 24.82
CA GLY A 1155 14.42 39.20 23.93
C GLY A 1155 15.03 37.82 23.68
N LEU A 1156 14.90 36.88 24.64
CA LEU A 1156 15.35 35.49 24.46
C LEU A 1156 14.66 34.77 23.30
N LEU A 1157 13.42 35.14 23.00
CA LEU A 1157 12.68 34.64 21.84
C LEU A 1157 12.76 35.63 20.68
N LEU A 1158 12.60 36.92 20.97
CA LEU A 1158 12.47 37.95 19.94
C LEU A 1158 13.76 38.21 19.15
N VAL A 1159 14.95 38.09 19.74
CA VAL A 1159 16.21 38.27 18.99
C VAL A 1159 16.41 37.17 17.94
N PRO A 1160 16.30 35.87 18.29
CA PRO A 1160 16.26 34.80 17.28
C PRO A 1160 15.18 34.98 16.22
N ILE A 1161 13.97 35.38 16.63
CA ILE A 1161 12.84 35.61 15.72
C ILE A 1161 13.11 36.79 14.78
N ALA A 1162 13.72 37.87 15.25
CA ALA A 1162 14.11 39.02 14.42
C ALA A 1162 15.13 38.61 13.36
N ASN A 1163 16.09 37.75 13.69
CA ASN A 1163 17.03 37.19 12.72
C ASN A 1163 16.32 36.30 11.68
N ILE A 1164 15.34 35.50 12.09
CA ILE A 1164 14.49 34.74 11.15
C ILE A 1164 13.77 35.72 10.22
N ILE A 1165 13.11 36.76 10.74
CA ILE A 1165 12.37 37.76 9.96
C ILE A 1165 13.28 38.48 8.95
N ALA A 1166 14.50 38.83 9.36
CA ALA A 1166 15.49 39.44 8.49
C ALA A 1166 15.86 38.52 7.31
N VAL A 1167 16.05 37.22 7.55
CA VAL A 1167 16.31 36.23 6.50
C VAL A 1167 15.11 36.02 5.57
N ILE A 1168 13.89 36.20 6.08
CA ILE A 1168 12.65 36.14 5.27
C ILE A 1168 12.52 37.36 4.33
N GLY A 1169 13.32 38.42 4.55
CA GLY A 1169 13.28 39.65 3.75
C GLY A 1169 12.18 40.62 4.18
N LEU A 1170 11.69 40.50 5.42
CA LEU A 1170 10.75 41.46 6.01
C LEU A 1170 11.50 42.51 6.82
N GLY A 1171 10.88 43.68 7.03
CA GLY A 1171 11.49 44.79 7.76
C GLY A 1171 11.91 44.38 9.18
N SER A 1172 13.11 44.79 9.60
CA SER A 1172 13.66 44.46 10.92
C SER A 1172 12.80 45.06 12.03
N ILE A 1173 12.58 44.28 13.09
CA ILE A 1173 11.99 44.75 14.34
C ILE A 1173 13.11 45.17 15.29
N ASP A 1174 12.94 46.31 15.96
CA ASP A 1174 13.90 46.78 16.96
C ASP A 1174 13.74 45.96 18.26
N VAL A 1175 14.72 45.10 18.53
CA VAL A 1175 14.71 44.19 19.66
C VAL A 1175 16.08 44.09 20.30
N SER A 1176 16.10 43.93 21.62
CA SER A 1176 17.31 43.63 22.37
C SER A 1176 17.05 42.56 23.42
N TRP A 1177 18.12 41.90 23.88
CA TRP A 1177 18.02 40.81 24.85
C TRP A 1177 17.32 41.21 26.15
N LEU A 1178 17.56 42.44 26.59
CA LEU A 1178 16.98 43.01 27.81
C LEU A 1178 15.87 44.04 27.53
N GLY A 1179 15.55 44.33 26.27
CA GLY A 1179 14.62 45.40 25.90
C GLY A 1179 13.13 45.05 26.03
N GLY A 1180 12.30 46.05 25.78
CA GLY A 1180 10.83 45.93 25.75
C GLY A 1180 10.29 45.28 24.47
N LEU A 1181 8.96 45.23 24.36
CA LEU A 1181 8.30 44.68 23.17
C LEU A 1181 8.41 45.63 21.95
N PRO A 1182 8.58 45.10 20.72
CA PRO A 1182 8.77 45.89 19.52
C PRO A 1182 7.44 46.49 19.01
N SER A 1183 7.04 47.66 19.50
CA SER A 1183 5.95 48.48 18.93
C SER A 1183 5.91 49.91 19.46
N SER A 1184 5.18 50.80 18.76
CA SER A 1184 4.88 52.15 19.27
C SER A 1184 4.03 52.04 20.55
N GLY A 1185 4.66 52.32 21.70
CA GLY A 1185 4.06 52.10 23.03
C GLY A 1185 4.38 50.73 23.66
N GLY A 1186 5.40 50.02 23.17
CA GLY A 1186 5.90 48.79 23.79
C GLY A 1186 6.29 49.00 25.26
N TRP A 1187 5.82 48.12 26.14
CA TRP A 1187 6.15 48.13 27.56
C TRP A 1187 7.30 47.17 27.85
N HIS A 1188 7.95 47.37 29.01
CA HIS A 1188 9.08 46.57 29.44
C HIS A 1188 8.62 45.47 30.42
N PRO A 1189 8.71 44.17 30.06
CA PRO A 1189 8.16 43.13 30.91
C PRO A 1189 8.82 43.00 32.27
N LEU A 1190 10.14 43.16 32.34
CA LEU A 1190 10.86 43.23 33.60
C LEU A 1190 10.29 44.32 34.53
N THR A 1191 10.08 45.55 34.03
CA THR A 1191 9.54 46.65 34.84
C THR A 1191 8.15 46.32 35.36
N LEU A 1192 7.26 45.80 34.51
CA LEU A 1192 5.92 45.39 34.94
C LEU A 1192 5.97 44.26 35.97
N THR A 1193 6.82 43.25 35.77
CA THR A 1193 7.01 42.15 36.73
C THR A 1193 7.52 42.68 38.08
N LEU A 1194 8.50 43.58 38.09
CA LEU A 1194 9.03 44.17 39.31
C LEU A 1194 7.94 44.97 40.05
N MET A 1195 7.18 45.80 39.35
CA MET A 1195 6.07 46.57 39.92
C MET A 1195 5.00 45.64 40.52
N LEU A 1196 4.55 44.63 39.77
CA LEU A 1196 3.55 43.67 40.24
C LEU A 1196 4.06 42.79 41.39
N SER A 1197 5.35 42.43 41.39
CA SER A 1197 5.97 41.66 42.46
C SER A 1197 6.06 42.47 43.75
N LEU A 1198 6.44 43.76 43.67
CA LEU A 1198 6.43 44.67 44.81
C LEU A 1198 5.02 44.84 45.38
N LEU A 1199 4.01 45.08 44.53
CA LEU A 1199 2.62 45.16 44.97
C LEU A 1199 2.14 43.84 45.61
N SER A 1200 2.52 42.70 45.04
CA SER A 1200 2.17 41.38 45.58
C SER A 1200 2.85 41.12 46.92
N LEU A 1201 4.12 41.51 47.10
CA LEU A 1201 4.85 41.41 48.37
C LEU A 1201 4.23 42.31 49.43
N CYS A 1202 3.87 43.56 49.08
CA CYS A 1202 3.13 44.45 49.98
C CYS A 1202 1.79 43.86 50.40
N GLY A 1203 1.03 43.30 49.45
CA GLY A 1203 -0.24 42.63 49.73
C GLY A 1203 -0.08 41.38 50.60
N TRP A 1204 0.95 40.57 50.33
CA TRP A 1204 1.28 39.39 51.13
C TRP A 1204 1.71 39.76 52.55
N TRP A 1205 2.54 40.80 52.70
CA TRP A 1205 2.97 41.31 53.99
C TRP A 1205 1.80 41.90 54.77
N PHE A 1206 0.96 42.72 54.13
CA PHE A 1206 -0.30 43.21 54.69
C PHE A 1206 -1.19 42.07 55.17
N TYR A 1207 -1.39 41.03 54.35
CA TYR A 1207 -2.20 39.86 54.71
C TYR A 1207 -1.61 39.09 55.91
N ARG A 1208 -0.29 38.87 55.94
CA ARG A 1208 0.42 38.23 57.06
C ARG A 1208 0.32 39.04 58.35
N LEU A 1209 0.43 40.37 58.28
CA LEU A 1209 0.31 41.29 59.42
C LEU A 1209 -1.14 41.41 59.91
N SER A 1210 -2.12 41.19 59.04
CA SER A 1210 -3.55 41.31 59.36
C SER A 1210 -4.10 40.18 60.23
N ASN A 1211 -3.26 39.23 60.67
CA ASN A 1211 -3.58 38.08 61.53
C ASN A 1211 -4.98 37.49 61.28
N PRO A 1212 -5.19 36.79 60.16
CA PRO A 1212 -6.50 36.26 59.82
C PRO A 1212 -6.89 35.23 60.88
N LYS A 1213 -7.85 35.57 61.76
CA LYS A 1213 -8.53 34.55 62.57
C LYS A 1213 -9.16 33.57 61.57
N GLN A 1214 -8.72 32.31 61.60
CA GLN A 1214 -9.46 31.24 60.95
C GLN A 1214 -10.83 31.17 61.63
N VAL A 1215 -11.86 31.62 60.93
CA VAL A 1215 -13.24 31.46 61.36
C VAL A 1215 -13.77 30.25 60.62
N ASP A 1216 -13.94 29.13 61.33
CA ASP A 1216 -14.72 28.01 60.83
C ASP A 1216 -16.19 28.41 60.86
N ILE A 1217 -16.68 28.86 59.72
CA ILE A 1217 -18.09 29.16 59.47
C ILE A 1217 -18.70 27.94 58.78
N HIS A 1218 -19.77 27.38 59.37
CA HIS A 1218 -20.64 26.46 58.64
C HIS A 1218 -21.15 27.17 57.38
N VAL A 1219 -21.11 26.48 56.24
CA VAL A 1219 -21.69 26.99 54.99
C VAL A 1219 -23.14 27.36 55.29
N HIS A 1220 -23.47 28.66 55.18
CA HIS A 1220 -24.80 29.18 55.46
C HIS A 1220 -25.78 28.60 54.44
N SER A 1221 -26.36 27.46 54.75
CA SER A 1221 -27.28 26.72 53.88
C SER A 1221 -28.70 27.25 53.92
N CYS A 1222 -28.89 28.48 54.41
CA CYS A 1222 -30.20 29.11 54.59
C CYS A 1222 -31.19 28.23 55.41
N GLY A 1223 -30.68 27.40 56.32
CA GLY A 1223 -31.47 26.48 57.16
C GLY A 1223 -31.49 25.01 56.70
N VAL A 1224 -30.81 24.66 55.61
CA VAL A 1224 -30.80 23.29 55.06
C VAL A 1224 -29.56 22.52 55.55
N THR A 1225 -29.69 21.66 56.55
CA THR A 1225 -28.54 20.96 57.19
C THR A 1225 -28.18 19.61 56.56
N ASP A 1226 -28.97 19.15 55.58
CA ASP A 1226 -28.96 17.80 55.03
C ASP A 1226 -28.40 17.69 53.60
N LEU A 1227 -27.82 18.76 53.03
CA LEU A 1227 -27.21 18.69 51.70
C LEU A 1227 -25.94 17.83 51.69
N SER A 1228 -25.97 16.78 50.89
CA SER A 1228 -24.82 15.92 50.60
C SER A 1228 -23.65 16.73 50.01
N SER A 1229 -22.43 16.18 50.08
CA SER A 1229 -21.27 16.78 49.40
C SER A 1229 -21.49 16.95 47.90
N ASP A 1230 -22.26 16.04 47.31
CA ASP A 1230 -22.55 16.01 45.87
C ASP A 1230 -23.56 17.09 45.45
N GLU A 1231 -24.51 17.44 46.32
CA GLU A 1231 -25.47 18.54 46.07
C GLU A 1231 -24.84 19.92 46.24
N ARG A 1232 -23.79 20.03 47.06
CA ARG A 1232 -23.01 21.27 47.24
C ARG A 1232 -21.90 21.44 46.19
N HIS A 1233 -21.66 20.43 45.36
CA HIS A 1233 -20.59 20.43 44.38
C HIS A 1233 -20.99 21.15 43.07
N VAL A 1234 -20.34 22.27 42.79
CA VAL A 1234 -20.52 23.00 41.51
C VAL A 1234 -19.80 22.25 40.39
N LYS A 1235 -20.59 21.55 39.57
CA LYS A 1235 -20.10 20.80 38.41
C LYS A 1235 -19.61 21.72 37.30
N ALA A 1236 -18.70 21.23 36.45
CA ALA A 1236 -18.23 21.96 35.28
C ALA A 1236 -19.37 22.24 34.28
N SER A 1237 -20.38 21.37 34.19
CA SER A 1237 -21.61 21.60 33.41
C SER A 1237 -22.50 22.71 33.97
N GLY A 1238 -22.39 23.03 35.27
CA GLY A 1238 -23.15 24.11 35.91
C GLY A 1238 -22.44 25.47 35.86
N LEU A 1239 -21.16 25.49 35.49
CA LEU A 1239 -20.38 26.71 35.38
C LEU A 1239 -20.53 27.31 33.96
N TYR A 1240 -21.04 28.54 33.88
CA TYR A 1240 -21.36 29.26 32.62
C TYR A 1240 -22.57 28.72 31.84
N GLU A 1241 -23.65 28.33 32.52
CA GLU A 1241 -24.88 27.80 31.88
C GLU A 1241 -25.43 28.69 30.75
N ALA A 1242 -25.52 30.01 30.96
CA ALA A 1242 -26.06 30.92 29.94
C ALA A 1242 -25.17 31.01 28.68
N PRO A 1243 -23.85 31.28 28.77
CA PRO A 1243 -22.94 31.17 27.63
C PRO A 1243 -22.96 29.79 26.96
N GLU A 1244 -23.01 28.70 27.74
CA GLU A 1244 -23.07 27.35 27.20
C GLU A 1244 -24.35 27.12 26.37
N LYS A 1245 -25.51 27.52 26.89
CA LYS A 1245 -26.80 27.43 26.19
C LYS A 1245 -26.78 28.22 24.89
N LEU A 1246 -26.23 29.43 24.90
CA LEU A 1246 -26.08 30.25 23.69
C LEU A 1246 -25.19 29.55 22.65
N ILE A 1247 -23.99 29.13 23.05
CA ILE A 1247 -23.04 28.45 22.15
C ILE A 1247 -23.68 27.18 21.57
N ARG A 1248 -24.38 26.39 22.39
CA ARG A 1248 -25.07 25.17 21.93
C ARG A 1248 -26.20 25.47 20.95
N THR A 1249 -26.96 26.53 21.18
CA THR A 1249 -28.05 26.95 20.30
C THR A 1249 -27.51 27.39 18.93
N VAL A 1250 -26.43 28.16 18.93
CA VAL A 1250 -25.78 28.67 17.71
C VAL A 1250 -25.11 27.54 16.92
N LEU A 1251 -24.37 26.64 17.58
CA LEU A 1251 -23.53 25.65 16.90
C LEU A 1251 -24.23 24.31 16.60
N PHE A 1252 -25.25 23.93 17.37
CA PHE A 1252 -25.84 22.59 17.29
C PHE A 1252 -27.32 22.56 16.91
N GLN A 1253 -27.94 23.69 16.51
CA GLN A 1253 -29.38 23.85 16.19
C GLN A 1253 -30.14 22.53 16.31
N LYS A 1254 -30.58 22.19 17.53
CA LYS A 1254 -31.59 21.15 17.66
C LYS A 1254 -32.80 21.69 16.90
N LYS A 1255 -33.21 21.03 15.82
CA LYS A 1255 -34.64 21.06 15.47
C LYS A 1255 -35.37 20.72 16.78
N PRO A 1256 -36.29 21.58 17.27
CA PRO A 1256 -37.11 21.20 18.41
C PRO A 1256 -37.77 19.86 18.06
N ALA A 1257 -37.77 18.97 19.05
CA ALA A 1257 -38.29 17.60 18.94
C ALA A 1257 -39.74 17.58 18.46
#